data_AF-A0A401KTQ2-F1
#
_entry.id   AF-A0A401KTQ2-F1
#
_cell.length_a   1.000
_cell.length_b   1.000
_cell.length_c   1.000
_cell.angle_alpha   90.00
_cell.angle_beta   90.00
_cell.angle_gamma   90.00
#
_symmetry.space_group_name_H-M   'P 1'
#
loop_
_entity.id
_entity.type
_entity.pdbx_description
1 polymer ?
#
loop_
_entity_poly.entity_id
_entity_poly.type
_entity_poly.pdbx_seq_one_letter_code
_entity_poly.pdbx_strand_id
1 'polypeptide(L)'
;MSNKFRSLQRKKNARSLVSEDPWKVDTPFGPPRIPHFPGRGMRRLRSTLQKLSPSARAERELLRQKNRYKIPLTERNVDALVTEQLFTDACAGPSGLVTAKTLLHSFPEGTFIPSVFEKNSRIGGLWPTAVDHGAERRLNPWIRTNLSRFTVAFSDLAWESVIGEGELSMFPQARQVGQYLEKYTNLYIPKGVLRLGKEVVRTVRETDGLRARWTVQWTSRSIDANGIECNGPEMESEEFDYLVVTSGYFAKAHFPDIPGLAGVADRVVHSSEVQTIDDVQQLLERTGSSGGKLVVIGGSMSGVEAASTVALHLSTMDYKPPVIQSGRDYEVHHISSRPFWTIPTHLPHDGFQDNTKTQNMQFLPLDLVFYDLARRPPGPVEYGLGPLSIERIHKTNAYFRSLLGAEYAKIGSFGIDNNESEDSQPSWIGIGDDYAEYVRSGFIKPTIGRVSSINSPSTLTVTLPNGTQETISDITAIITATGYTPFSSLSFLPSPILSTLEYSTSDPFIPLILDGKGTSHAEIPDLGFVGFYRGPYWGAMEMQARSLANTWVKDLSFTGPYFTNEELTQKTNERDLLRTLRTTTLPRSQFPMGDYVGLMETLARELNIPRAPIPTTAQPHTQNHDKTNHGPVLPSRYIPTPFLTPTPSDRLSTLIDRESTNTLKSLQRTITPSPTNYNLGMGMAIFRALHGQWTYTRTVTHILPSPSPSTSLPTPTRSSQLSQISGTATFHPRRTSSIWYEKEYVYEELYTNNDTNTENNHKTIVNDGDKLTRKRYIYRLTEGTWSKKNGQILIWNVDIDPFHAGKFSHGMFVGLAEKVLTPADGDDEGMEESRYVVRAAAGAIPMDREKERDPKYEENVVGGDGVEGGGLITRTVYRR
;
A
#
# COMPACT_ATOMS: atom_id res chain seq x y z
N MET A 1 -61.23 -5.04 -64.44
CA MET A 1 -61.71 -4.89 -63.04
C MET A 1 -61.73 -6.29 -62.42
N SER A 2 -61.11 -6.65 -61.30
CA SER A 2 -60.25 -5.99 -60.33
C SER A 2 -59.46 -7.09 -59.58
N ASN A 3 -58.14 -6.92 -59.53
CA ASN A 3 -57.15 -7.22 -58.48
C ASN A 3 -56.92 -8.63 -57.85
N LYS A 4 -55.67 -9.08 -58.12
CA LYS A 4 -54.59 -9.57 -57.24
C LYS A 4 -54.54 -11.06 -56.83
N PHE A 5 -53.76 -11.79 -57.63
CA PHE A 5 -52.96 -12.97 -57.24
C PHE A 5 -51.63 -12.54 -56.58
N ARG A 6 -51.17 -13.24 -55.53
CA ARG A 6 -49.97 -14.10 -55.61
C ARG A 6 -49.67 -14.86 -54.31
N SER A 7 -49.08 -16.02 -54.57
CA SER A 7 -48.86 -17.21 -53.76
C SER A 7 -47.58 -17.21 -52.92
N LEU A 8 -47.70 -17.88 -51.77
CA LEU A 8 -46.72 -18.65 -50.97
C LEU A 8 -45.31 -18.88 -51.54
N GLN A 9 -44.29 -18.57 -50.71
CA GLN A 9 -43.00 -19.26 -50.70
C GLN A 9 -42.35 -19.30 -49.29
N ARG A 10 -41.99 -20.53 -48.90
CA ARG A 10 -40.87 -21.00 -48.05
C ARG A 10 -40.49 -20.24 -46.76
N LYS A 11 -40.82 -20.87 -45.62
CA LYS A 11 -40.29 -20.61 -44.27
C LYS A 11 -38.76 -20.81 -44.22
N LYS A 12 -38.04 -19.79 -43.72
CA LYS A 12 -36.66 -19.87 -43.22
C LYS A 12 -36.68 -19.68 -41.70
N ASN A 13 -35.87 -20.50 -41.03
CA ASN A 13 -35.74 -20.65 -39.58
C ASN A 13 -35.45 -19.33 -38.86
N ALA A 14 -36.22 -19.08 -37.80
CA ALA A 14 -35.98 -18.03 -36.83
C ALA A 14 -34.85 -18.45 -35.88
N ARG A 15 -33.79 -17.64 -35.79
CA ARG A 15 -32.84 -17.67 -34.68
C ARG A 15 -33.55 -17.14 -33.44
N SER A 16 -33.66 -17.97 -32.42
CA SER A 16 -34.08 -17.58 -31.08
C SER A 16 -33.02 -16.63 -30.49
N LEU A 17 -33.47 -15.42 -30.16
CA LEU A 17 -32.77 -14.48 -29.29
C LEU A 17 -32.81 -15.08 -27.87
N VAL A 18 -31.67 -15.56 -27.38
CA VAL A 18 -31.47 -15.81 -25.96
C VAL A 18 -31.14 -14.47 -25.32
N SER A 19 -31.98 -14.11 -24.36
CA SER A 19 -31.95 -12.92 -23.51
C SER A 19 -30.57 -12.62 -22.94
N GLU A 20 -30.07 -11.40 -23.15
CA GLU A 20 -29.12 -10.79 -22.22
C GLU A 20 -29.86 -10.57 -20.90
N ASP A 21 -29.28 -11.07 -19.80
CA ASP A 21 -29.80 -10.90 -18.44
C ASP A 21 -29.31 -9.54 -17.89
N PRO A 22 -30.20 -8.59 -17.54
CA PRO A 22 -29.81 -7.23 -17.18
C PRO A 22 -29.28 -7.05 -15.74
N TRP A 23 -28.97 -8.12 -15.01
CA TRP A 23 -28.60 -8.07 -13.58
C TRP A 23 -27.12 -8.29 -13.25
N LYS A 24 -26.20 -7.98 -14.18
CA LYS A 24 -24.75 -7.88 -13.89
C LYS A 24 -24.24 -6.50 -14.30
N VAL A 25 -23.80 -5.66 -13.34
CA VAL A 25 -23.21 -4.33 -13.65
C VAL A 25 -22.00 -3.97 -12.75
N ASP A 26 -20.81 -4.37 -13.20
CA ASP A 26 -19.58 -3.63 -13.59
C ASP A 26 -18.98 -2.41 -12.82
N THR A 27 -19.52 -1.91 -11.71
CA THR A 27 -18.94 -0.71 -11.04
C THR A 27 -18.68 -0.85 -9.53
N PRO A 28 -17.46 -1.24 -9.10
CA PRO A 28 -17.11 -1.31 -7.68
C PRO A 28 -16.67 0.01 -7.02
N PHE A 29 -16.52 1.11 -7.78
CA PHE A 29 -15.97 2.40 -7.29
C PHE A 29 -16.66 3.66 -7.86
N GLY A 30 -17.96 3.62 -8.18
CA GLY A 30 -18.67 4.78 -8.77
C GLY A 30 -19.74 5.38 -7.84
N PRO A 31 -20.00 6.70 -7.89
CA PRO A 31 -21.19 7.31 -7.28
C PRO A 31 -22.49 6.92 -8.02
N PRO A 32 -23.68 6.98 -7.37
CA PRO A 32 -24.96 6.66 -8.01
C PRO A 32 -25.26 7.61 -9.19
N ARG A 33 -25.82 7.09 -10.31
CA ARG A 33 -26.09 7.87 -11.55
C ARG A 33 -27.58 7.93 -11.93
N ILE A 34 -27.97 9.10 -12.46
CA ILE A 34 -29.26 9.49 -13.10
C ILE A 34 -29.07 9.44 -14.64
N PRO A 35 -30.10 9.14 -15.48
CA PRO A 35 -29.88 8.71 -16.87
C PRO A 35 -30.10 9.80 -17.94
N HIS A 36 -29.31 9.82 -19.04
CA HIS A 36 -29.80 10.06 -20.43
C HIS A 36 -28.77 9.81 -21.58
N PHE A 37 -29.31 9.80 -22.82
CA PHE A 37 -29.00 9.05 -24.06
C PHE A 37 -27.82 9.51 -25.00
N PRO A 38 -27.35 8.65 -25.95
CA PRO A 38 -26.12 8.84 -26.75
C PRO A 38 -26.30 9.09 -28.28
N GLY A 39 -25.23 9.56 -28.96
CA GLY A 39 -25.10 9.70 -30.43
C GLY A 39 -23.69 9.33 -30.96
N ARG A 40 -23.61 8.80 -32.20
CA ARG A 40 -22.52 7.99 -32.82
C ARG A 40 -21.69 8.68 -33.93
N GLY A 41 -20.45 8.18 -34.14
CA GLY A 41 -19.84 7.75 -35.44
C GLY A 41 -18.76 8.68 -36.07
N MET A 42 -17.72 8.29 -36.84
CA MET A 42 -17.16 7.02 -37.39
C MET A 42 -15.85 7.28 -38.23
N ARG A 43 -14.87 6.34 -38.20
CA ARG A 43 -13.98 5.78 -39.29
C ARG A 43 -12.68 6.44 -39.86
N ARG A 44 -11.55 5.73 -39.59
CA ARG A 44 -10.51 5.06 -40.46
C ARG A 44 -9.80 5.77 -41.65
N LEU A 45 -8.46 5.59 -41.76
CA LEU A 45 -7.76 4.68 -42.74
C LEU A 45 -6.22 4.64 -42.61
N ARG A 46 -5.62 3.50 -43.02
CA ARG A 46 -4.18 3.12 -43.03
C ARG A 46 -3.66 2.86 -44.45
N SER A 47 -2.35 3.05 -44.65
CA SER A 47 -1.35 2.35 -45.53
C SER A 47 -0.33 3.40 -46.05
N THR A 48 0.99 3.20 -46.15
CA THR A 48 1.72 2.12 -46.86
C THR A 48 3.25 2.17 -46.57
N LEU A 49 3.85 0.97 -46.48
CA LEU A 49 5.24 0.46 -46.63
C LEU A 49 6.46 1.36 -46.98
N GLN A 50 7.65 0.99 -46.47
CA GLN A 50 8.89 0.99 -47.28
C GLN A 50 9.98 -0.01 -46.78
N LYS A 51 10.75 -0.52 -47.76
CA LYS A 51 11.75 -1.61 -47.72
C LYS A 51 13.16 -1.08 -47.44
N LEU A 52 14.01 -1.87 -46.76
CA LEU A 52 15.43 -1.58 -46.48
C LEU A 52 16.37 -2.05 -47.61
N SER A 53 17.46 -1.30 -47.84
CA SER A 53 18.40 -1.46 -48.95
C SER A 53 19.71 -2.20 -48.58
N PRO A 54 20.51 -2.66 -49.57
CA PRO A 54 21.66 -3.57 -49.39
C PRO A 54 22.92 -3.00 -48.71
N SER A 55 23.00 -1.69 -48.47
CA SER A 55 24.16 -1.05 -47.80
C SER A 55 24.30 -1.43 -46.32
N ALA A 56 23.20 -1.83 -45.67
CA ALA A 56 23.18 -2.28 -44.28
C ALA A 56 23.89 -3.64 -44.03
N ARG A 57 24.22 -4.38 -45.09
CA ARG A 57 24.93 -5.67 -44.96
C ARG A 57 26.45 -5.51 -44.92
N ALA A 58 27.01 -4.53 -45.63
CA ALA A 58 28.47 -4.33 -45.71
C ALA A 58 29.07 -3.77 -44.40
N GLU A 59 28.32 -2.97 -43.66
CA GLU A 59 28.74 -2.38 -42.37
C GLU A 59 28.82 -3.44 -41.25
N ARG A 60 27.96 -4.47 -41.32
CA ARG A 60 27.91 -5.58 -40.36
C ARG A 60 29.14 -6.50 -40.45
N GLU A 61 29.73 -6.64 -41.63
CA GLU A 61 30.92 -7.48 -41.84
C GLU A 61 32.19 -6.83 -41.25
N LEU A 62 32.30 -5.49 -41.32
CA LEU A 62 33.43 -4.71 -40.80
C LEU A 62 33.47 -4.67 -39.27
N LEU A 63 32.29 -4.56 -38.63
CA LEU A 63 32.14 -4.60 -37.16
C LEU A 63 32.50 -5.97 -36.57
N ARG A 64 32.39 -7.04 -37.37
CA ARG A 64 32.69 -8.41 -36.96
C ARG A 64 34.20 -8.69 -36.90
N GLN A 65 35.00 -8.00 -37.71
CA GLN A 65 36.47 -8.15 -37.72
C GLN A 65 37.17 -7.35 -36.61
N LYS A 66 36.61 -6.23 -36.15
CA LYS A 66 37.25 -5.34 -35.16
C LYS A 66 37.07 -5.74 -33.68
N ASN A 67 36.20 -6.71 -33.36
CA ASN A 67 35.83 -7.07 -31.98
C ASN A 67 36.58 -8.31 -31.41
N ARG A 68 37.84 -8.55 -31.81
CA ARG A 68 38.53 -9.82 -31.46
C ARG A 68 39.15 -9.93 -30.06
N TYR A 69 39.07 -8.92 -29.18
CA TYR A 69 39.51 -9.05 -27.77
C TYR A 69 38.70 -8.19 -26.80
N LYS A 70 37.44 -8.57 -26.59
CA LYS A 70 36.73 -8.42 -25.31
C LYS A 70 35.89 -9.67 -25.19
N ILE A 71 36.09 -10.45 -24.13
CA ILE A 71 35.28 -11.65 -23.88
C ILE A 71 33.82 -11.16 -23.77
N PRO A 72 32.93 -11.50 -24.70
CA PRO A 72 31.53 -11.14 -24.58
C PRO A 72 30.96 -11.93 -23.41
N LEU A 73 30.26 -11.26 -22.49
CA LEU A 73 29.47 -11.94 -21.47
C LEU A 73 28.42 -12.76 -22.21
N THR A 74 28.55 -14.09 -22.17
CA THR A 74 27.57 -15.03 -22.70
C THR A 74 26.33 -15.05 -21.82
N GLU A 75 25.21 -15.54 -22.33
CA GLU A 75 23.96 -15.82 -21.59
C GLU A 75 24.23 -16.47 -20.22
N ARG A 76 25.24 -17.35 -20.15
CA ARG A 76 25.75 -17.99 -18.92
C ARG A 76 26.26 -17.04 -17.82
N ASN A 77 26.78 -15.86 -18.17
CA ASN A 77 27.28 -14.88 -17.20
C ASN A 77 26.17 -13.92 -16.75
N VAL A 78 25.18 -13.68 -17.61
CA VAL A 78 23.92 -13.03 -17.21
C VAL A 78 23.18 -13.97 -16.27
N ASP A 79 23.08 -15.25 -16.61
CA ASP A 79 22.59 -16.27 -15.71
C ASP A 79 23.40 -16.27 -14.43
N ALA A 80 24.74 -16.29 -14.43
CA ALA A 80 25.53 -16.26 -13.18
C ALA A 80 25.27 -15.03 -12.28
N LEU A 81 25.18 -13.81 -12.84
CA LEU A 81 24.81 -12.59 -12.11
C LEU A 81 23.37 -12.66 -11.57
N VAL A 82 22.47 -13.25 -12.36
CA VAL A 82 21.07 -13.52 -12.02
C VAL A 82 20.91 -14.75 -11.09
N THR A 83 21.94 -15.60 -11.00
CA THR A 83 22.03 -16.83 -10.19
C THR A 83 22.56 -16.50 -8.80
N GLU A 84 23.45 -15.50 -8.66
CA GLU A 84 23.76 -14.90 -7.36
C GLU A 84 22.55 -14.17 -6.74
N GLN A 85 21.55 -13.82 -7.56
CA GLN A 85 20.24 -13.28 -7.13
C GLN A 85 19.13 -14.35 -7.08
N LEU A 86 19.45 -15.61 -6.82
CA LEU A 86 18.46 -16.67 -6.57
C LEU A 86 17.74 -16.42 -5.23
N PHE A 87 16.66 -15.64 -5.26
CA PHE A 87 15.77 -15.45 -4.12
C PHE A 87 14.39 -16.09 -4.35
N THR A 88 13.76 -16.46 -3.25
CA THR A 88 13.51 -17.89 -3.03
C THR A 88 12.07 -18.07 -2.48
N ASP A 89 11.18 -18.72 -3.24
CA ASP A 89 9.77 -19.06 -2.89
C ASP A 89 9.52 -19.74 -1.54
N ALA A 90 8.67 -19.16 -0.67
CA ALA A 90 8.44 -19.65 0.69
C ALA A 90 7.01 -20.18 0.86
N CYS A 91 6.87 -21.43 1.25
CA CYS A 91 5.57 -22.09 1.39
C CYS A 91 5.00 -22.02 2.81
N ALA A 92 5.78 -21.67 3.84
CA ALA A 92 5.31 -21.39 5.21
C ALA A 92 5.18 -19.89 5.51
N GLY A 93 4.86 -19.09 4.49
CA GLY A 93 4.34 -17.72 4.64
C GLY A 93 2.84 -17.70 5.02
N PRO A 94 2.19 -16.52 5.02
CA PRO A 94 0.78 -16.38 5.40
C PRO A 94 -0.15 -17.41 4.72
N SER A 95 0.01 -17.62 3.42
CA SER A 95 -0.80 -18.57 2.63
C SER A 95 -0.69 -20.00 3.14
N GLY A 96 0.52 -20.52 3.36
CA GLY A 96 0.70 -21.90 3.83
C GLY A 96 0.20 -22.12 5.25
N LEU A 97 0.41 -21.14 6.13
CA LEU A 97 -0.01 -21.22 7.52
C LEU A 97 -1.55 -21.22 7.63
N VAL A 98 -2.24 -20.35 6.88
CA VAL A 98 -3.72 -20.34 6.88
C VAL A 98 -4.31 -21.57 6.20
N THR A 99 -3.68 -22.08 5.13
CA THR A 99 -4.06 -23.35 4.51
C THR A 99 -3.92 -24.51 5.50
N ALA A 100 -2.78 -24.64 6.17
CA ALA A 100 -2.56 -25.70 7.15
C ALA A 100 -3.57 -25.61 8.30
N LYS A 101 -3.79 -24.42 8.86
CA LYS A 101 -4.81 -24.19 9.89
C LYS A 101 -6.20 -24.61 9.41
N THR A 102 -6.58 -24.23 8.19
CA THR A 102 -7.90 -24.54 7.63
C THR A 102 -8.09 -26.05 7.49
N LEU A 103 -7.11 -26.76 6.92
CA LEU A 103 -7.17 -28.22 6.75
C LEU A 103 -7.21 -28.96 8.10
N LEU A 104 -6.50 -28.47 9.11
CA LEU A 104 -6.46 -29.08 10.44
C LEU A 104 -7.77 -28.91 11.23
N HIS A 105 -8.41 -27.74 11.13
CA HIS A 105 -9.42 -27.34 12.11
C HIS A 105 -10.84 -27.17 11.54
N SER A 106 -10.99 -26.91 10.24
CA SER A 106 -12.32 -26.62 9.65
C SER A 106 -13.20 -27.85 9.43
N PHE A 107 -12.67 -29.05 9.61
CA PHE A 107 -13.34 -30.33 9.37
C PHE A 107 -13.06 -31.29 10.54
N PRO A 108 -13.81 -32.40 10.66
CA PRO A 108 -13.54 -33.41 11.70
C PRO A 108 -12.07 -33.84 11.71
N GLU A 109 -11.54 -34.05 12.91
CA GLU A 109 -10.14 -34.45 13.11
C GLU A 109 -9.82 -35.70 12.27
N GLY A 110 -8.68 -35.65 11.57
CA GLY A 110 -8.25 -36.72 10.66
C GLY A 110 -8.78 -36.64 9.22
N THR A 111 -9.64 -35.66 8.89
CA THR A 111 -10.07 -35.45 7.49
C THR A 111 -8.90 -35.12 6.57
N PHE A 112 -7.97 -34.28 7.05
CA PHE A 112 -6.73 -33.94 6.36
C PHE A 112 -5.53 -34.06 7.29
N ILE A 113 -4.38 -34.45 6.73
CA ILE A 113 -3.08 -34.54 7.43
C ILE A 113 -2.07 -33.70 6.64
N PRO A 114 -2.04 -32.36 6.85
CA PRO A 114 -1.18 -31.49 6.06
C PRO A 114 0.30 -31.64 6.42
N SER A 115 1.17 -31.49 5.42
CA SER A 115 2.61 -31.27 5.57
C SER A 115 3.01 -30.03 4.78
N VAL A 116 3.69 -29.08 5.42
CA VAL A 116 4.16 -27.83 4.79
C VAL A 116 5.67 -27.85 4.68
N PHE A 117 6.19 -27.83 3.46
CA PHE A 117 7.62 -27.83 3.17
C PHE A 117 8.12 -26.40 2.96
N GLU A 118 9.02 -25.94 3.82
CA GLU A 118 9.59 -24.59 3.75
C GLU A 118 11.10 -24.69 3.64
N LYS A 119 11.69 -24.04 2.65
CA LYS A 119 13.11 -24.14 2.41
C LYS A 119 13.96 -23.36 3.40
N ASN A 120 13.42 -22.29 3.97
CA ASN A 120 14.10 -21.55 5.01
C ASN A 120 14.00 -22.31 6.34
N SER A 121 14.93 -22.06 7.26
CA SER A 121 14.88 -22.59 8.63
C SER A 121 13.83 -21.92 9.52
N ARG A 122 12.97 -21.06 8.94
CA ARG A 122 11.96 -20.25 9.64
C ARG A 122 10.68 -20.12 8.82
N ILE A 123 9.58 -19.82 9.50
CA ILE A 123 8.30 -19.43 8.88
C ILE A 123 8.30 -17.95 8.47
N GLY A 124 7.19 -17.50 7.89
CA GLY A 124 6.93 -16.07 7.63
C GLY A 124 7.09 -15.67 6.17
N GLY A 125 7.89 -16.44 5.43
CA GLY A 125 8.18 -16.21 4.01
C GLY A 125 8.84 -14.86 3.77
N LEU A 126 8.12 -13.94 3.12
CA LEU A 126 8.60 -12.58 2.88
C LEU A 126 8.78 -11.79 4.19
N TRP A 127 8.00 -12.10 5.22
CA TRP A 127 7.95 -11.33 6.47
C TRP A 127 9.02 -11.81 7.45
N PRO A 128 9.96 -10.93 7.85
CA PRO A 128 10.96 -11.25 8.86
C PRO A 128 10.30 -11.46 10.23
N THR A 129 10.79 -12.40 11.02
CA THR A 129 10.34 -12.65 12.40
C THR A 129 11.20 -11.97 13.47
N ALA A 130 12.36 -11.43 13.10
CA ALA A 130 13.32 -10.74 13.97
C ALA A 130 14.06 -9.63 13.19
N VAL A 131 14.88 -8.85 13.92
CA VAL A 131 15.66 -7.74 13.34
C VAL A 131 16.94 -8.26 12.67
N ASP A 132 17.59 -9.25 13.28
CA ASP A 132 18.86 -9.83 12.82
C ASP A 132 18.59 -11.17 12.14
N HIS A 133 18.55 -11.18 10.81
CA HIS A 133 18.26 -12.39 10.01
C HIS A 133 19.44 -12.87 9.14
N GLY A 134 20.67 -12.51 9.49
CA GLY A 134 21.83 -12.85 8.67
C GLY A 134 21.73 -12.28 7.26
N ALA A 135 22.38 -12.93 6.28
CA ALA A 135 22.57 -12.42 4.92
C ALA A 135 21.28 -12.35 4.04
N GLU A 136 20.13 -12.87 4.50
CA GLU A 136 18.90 -13.00 3.69
C GLU A 136 17.84 -11.93 3.97
N ARG A 137 18.23 -10.67 4.12
CA ARG A 137 17.28 -9.58 4.46
C ARG A 137 16.48 -9.15 3.22
N ARG A 138 15.30 -9.75 2.99
CA ARG A 138 14.42 -9.41 1.85
C ARG A 138 13.58 -8.16 2.04
N LEU A 139 13.09 -7.96 3.26
CA LEU A 139 12.38 -6.77 3.66
C LEU A 139 13.09 -6.16 4.85
N ASN A 140 13.16 -4.83 4.86
CA ASN A 140 13.53 -4.09 6.03
C ASN A 140 12.52 -4.41 7.16
N PRO A 141 12.93 -4.95 8.32
CA PRO A 141 12.03 -5.30 9.43
C PRO A 141 11.19 -4.12 9.95
N TRP A 142 11.62 -2.89 9.66
CA TRP A 142 10.97 -1.65 10.08
C TRP A 142 9.99 -1.07 9.05
N ILE A 143 9.94 -1.59 7.82
CA ILE A 143 8.97 -1.17 6.81
C ILE A 143 7.55 -1.49 7.31
N ARG A 144 6.59 -0.62 7.03
CA ARG A 144 5.20 -0.78 7.45
C ARG A 144 4.37 -1.45 6.36
N THR A 145 3.30 -2.12 6.76
CA THR A 145 2.30 -2.63 5.82
C THR A 145 1.57 -1.48 5.14
N ASN A 146 1.20 -1.67 3.88
CA ASN A 146 0.40 -0.70 3.14
C ASN A 146 -1.09 -0.69 3.55
N LEU A 147 -1.58 -1.76 4.17
CA LEU A 147 -2.94 -1.85 4.69
C LEU A 147 -2.93 -1.91 6.21
N SER A 148 -4.05 -1.56 6.83
CA SER A 148 -4.16 -1.54 8.29
C SER A 148 -4.09 -2.95 8.87
N ARG A 149 -3.80 -3.02 10.16
CA ARG A 149 -3.85 -4.25 10.96
C ARG A 149 -5.20 -4.97 10.92
N PHE A 150 -6.28 -4.32 10.49
CA PHE A 150 -7.59 -4.98 10.35
C PHE A 150 -7.68 -5.84 9.09
N THR A 151 -7.00 -5.45 8.01
CA THR A 151 -6.99 -6.22 6.75
C THR A 151 -5.76 -7.13 6.65
N VAL A 152 -4.65 -6.73 7.25
CA VAL A 152 -3.45 -7.59 7.41
C VAL A 152 -3.60 -8.45 8.66
N ALA A 153 -4.60 -9.32 8.67
CA ALA A 153 -4.88 -10.26 9.75
C ALA A 153 -5.66 -11.47 9.20
N PHE A 154 -5.64 -12.57 9.93
CA PHE A 154 -6.61 -13.65 9.76
C PHE A 154 -7.83 -13.41 10.64
N SER A 155 -8.95 -14.03 10.27
CA SER A 155 -10.24 -13.77 10.91
C SER A 155 -10.25 -14.05 12.42
N ASP A 156 -9.37 -14.93 12.87
CA ASP A 156 -9.36 -15.59 14.17
C ASP A 156 -8.18 -15.26 15.09
N LEU A 157 -7.36 -14.26 14.77
CA LEU A 157 -6.29 -13.78 15.67
C LEU A 157 -6.22 -12.25 15.68
N ALA A 158 -6.50 -11.63 16.83
CA ALA A 158 -6.41 -10.19 17.00
C ALA A 158 -4.95 -9.74 17.20
N TRP A 159 -4.61 -8.59 16.63
CA TRP A 159 -3.28 -8.00 16.79
C TRP A 159 -2.95 -7.64 18.24
N GLU A 160 -3.96 -7.26 19.03
CA GLU A 160 -3.86 -6.96 20.46
C GLU A 160 -3.40 -8.17 21.29
N SER A 161 -3.64 -9.39 20.79
CA SER A 161 -3.21 -10.63 21.44
C SER A 161 -1.79 -11.04 21.06
N VAL A 162 -1.19 -10.36 20.07
CA VAL A 162 0.16 -10.61 19.56
C VAL A 162 1.13 -9.55 20.08
N ILE A 163 0.78 -8.28 19.85
CA ILE A 163 1.61 -7.12 20.14
C ILE A 163 0.95 -6.37 21.28
N GLY A 164 1.71 -6.09 22.34
CA GLY A 164 1.21 -5.30 23.47
C GLY A 164 0.73 -3.93 23.00
N GLU A 165 -0.31 -3.39 23.67
CA GLU A 165 -0.95 -2.13 23.26
C GLU A 165 0.04 -0.98 23.05
N GLY A 166 1.14 -0.96 23.83
CA GLY A 166 2.27 -0.02 23.75
C GLY A 166 2.92 0.13 22.36
N GLU A 167 3.07 -1.00 21.66
CA GLU A 167 3.80 -1.09 20.38
C GLU A 167 2.89 -1.29 19.17
N LEU A 168 1.58 -1.44 19.39
CA LEU A 168 0.64 -1.75 18.32
C LEU A 168 0.39 -0.53 17.44
N SER A 169 0.93 -0.55 16.22
CA SER A 169 0.66 0.46 15.20
C SER A 169 -0.55 0.10 14.35
N MET A 170 -1.20 1.14 13.80
CA MET A 170 -2.28 0.98 12.82
C MET A 170 -1.81 0.23 11.55
N PHE A 171 -0.56 0.47 11.15
CA PHE A 171 0.10 -0.19 10.02
C PHE A 171 1.33 -0.95 10.55
N PRO A 172 1.17 -2.24 10.88
CA PRO A 172 2.22 -3.04 11.51
C PRO A 172 3.54 -3.03 10.73
N GLN A 173 4.64 -3.08 11.45
CA GLN A 173 5.98 -3.24 10.86
C GLN A 173 6.18 -4.69 10.38
N ALA A 174 7.04 -4.89 9.39
CA ALA A 174 7.29 -6.22 8.82
C ALA A 174 7.71 -7.26 9.87
N ARG A 175 8.51 -6.86 10.88
CA ARG A 175 8.85 -7.72 12.03
C ARG A 175 7.62 -8.12 12.86
N GLN A 176 6.67 -7.21 13.03
CA GLN A 176 5.44 -7.44 13.81
C GLN A 176 4.52 -8.40 13.05
N VAL A 177 4.52 -8.35 11.71
CA VAL A 177 3.85 -9.36 10.86
C VAL A 177 4.48 -10.73 11.05
N GLY A 178 5.81 -10.83 11.11
CA GLY A 178 6.48 -12.09 11.46
C GLY A 178 6.07 -12.63 12.84
N GLN A 179 6.04 -11.77 13.86
CA GLN A 179 5.57 -12.12 15.21
C GLN A 179 4.10 -12.58 15.22
N TYR A 180 3.24 -11.95 14.42
CA TYR A 180 1.85 -12.38 14.23
C TYR A 180 1.78 -13.80 13.67
N LEU A 181 2.58 -14.11 12.64
CA LEU A 181 2.61 -15.43 12.02
C LEU A 181 3.21 -16.49 12.96
N GLU A 182 4.20 -16.14 13.78
CA GLU A 182 4.73 -17.03 14.83
C GLU A 182 3.67 -17.34 15.89
N LYS A 183 2.95 -16.32 16.36
CA LYS A 183 1.84 -16.50 17.31
C LYS A 183 0.74 -17.37 16.71
N TYR A 184 0.36 -17.12 15.46
CA TYR A 184 -0.62 -17.90 14.73
C TYR A 184 -0.21 -19.37 14.61
N THR A 185 1.05 -19.61 14.23
CA THR A 185 1.62 -20.96 14.14
C THR A 185 1.57 -21.68 15.48
N ASN A 186 1.98 -21.02 16.57
CA ASN A 186 1.97 -21.61 17.91
C ASN A 186 0.56 -21.93 18.43
N LEU A 187 -0.47 -21.19 17.99
CA LEU A 187 -1.86 -21.42 18.38
C LEU A 187 -2.49 -22.59 17.62
N TYR A 188 -2.22 -22.71 16.31
CA TYR A 188 -3.02 -23.56 15.43
C TYR A 188 -2.26 -24.70 14.77
N ILE A 189 -0.93 -24.67 14.68
CA ILE A 189 -0.16 -25.61 13.86
C ILE A 189 0.75 -26.48 14.73
N PRO A 190 0.48 -27.80 14.81
CA PRO A 190 1.37 -28.74 15.49
C PRO A 190 2.76 -28.76 14.85
N LYS A 191 3.81 -28.91 15.67
CA LYS A 191 5.22 -28.89 15.21
C LYS A 191 5.51 -29.89 14.07
N GLY A 192 4.86 -31.05 14.06
CA GLY A 192 5.06 -32.09 13.03
C GLY A 192 4.53 -31.74 11.63
N VAL A 193 3.68 -30.70 11.51
CA VAL A 193 3.14 -30.26 10.22
C VAL A 193 4.16 -29.44 9.44
N LEU A 194 5.03 -28.69 10.11
CA LEU A 194 6.01 -27.80 9.47
C LEU A 194 7.35 -28.50 9.27
N ARG A 195 7.78 -28.60 8.01
CA ARG A 195 9.06 -29.17 7.59
C ARG A 195 9.97 -28.04 7.08
N LEU A 196 10.61 -27.35 8.02
CA LEU A 196 11.54 -26.23 7.75
C LEU A 196 12.90 -26.74 7.22
N GLY A 197 13.61 -25.90 6.48
CA GLY A 197 14.87 -26.28 5.82
C GLY A 197 14.69 -27.32 4.71
N LYS A 198 13.48 -27.50 4.17
CA LYS A 198 13.17 -28.50 3.12
C LYS A 198 12.72 -27.78 1.85
N GLU A 199 13.58 -27.72 0.85
CA GLU A 199 13.26 -27.13 -0.45
C GLU A 199 12.64 -28.16 -1.37
N VAL A 200 11.38 -27.95 -1.76
CA VAL A 200 10.74 -28.75 -2.81
C VAL A 200 11.39 -28.39 -4.15
N VAL A 201 12.05 -29.37 -4.76
CA VAL A 201 12.75 -29.20 -6.04
C VAL A 201 11.98 -29.79 -7.20
N ARG A 202 11.08 -30.74 -6.94
CA ARG A 202 10.31 -31.44 -7.97
C ARG A 202 9.04 -32.06 -7.43
N THR A 203 7.98 -32.06 -8.24
CA THR A 203 6.78 -32.88 -8.03
C THR A 203 6.47 -33.73 -9.25
N VAL A 204 5.87 -34.89 -9.01
CA VAL A 204 5.40 -35.81 -10.05
C VAL A 204 3.96 -36.19 -9.73
N ARG A 205 3.06 -36.01 -10.70
CA ARG A 205 1.67 -36.45 -10.58
C ARG A 205 1.49 -37.73 -11.38
N GLU A 206 1.15 -38.81 -10.71
CA GLU A 206 0.81 -40.09 -11.33
C GLU A 206 -0.70 -40.33 -11.22
N THR A 207 -1.29 -40.95 -12.24
CA THR A 207 -2.69 -41.35 -12.21
C THR A 207 -2.85 -42.77 -12.70
N ASP A 208 -3.63 -43.57 -11.97
CA ASP A 208 -4.00 -44.94 -12.34
C ASP A 208 -5.38 -45.02 -13.03
N GLY A 209 -5.94 -43.87 -13.42
CA GLY A 209 -7.26 -43.74 -14.02
C GLY A 209 -8.41 -43.56 -13.02
N LEU A 210 -8.20 -43.86 -11.73
CA LEU A 210 -9.17 -43.64 -10.65
C LEU A 210 -8.64 -42.63 -9.64
N ARG A 211 -7.38 -42.74 -9.22
CA ARG A 211 -6.74 -41.90 -8.22
C ARG A 211 -5.55 -41.15 -8.83
N ALA A 212 -5.34 -39.93 -8.37
CA ALA A 212 -4.10 -39.19 -8.58
C ALA A 212 -3.24 -39.25 -7.31
N ARG A 213 -1.92 -39.37 -7.47
CA ARG A 213 -0.97 -39.25 -6.36
C ARG A 213 0.16 -38.33 -6.75
N TRP A 214 0.59 -37.51 -5.80
CA TRP A 214 1.71 -36.58 -5.94
C TRP A 214 2.92 -37.11 -5.19
N THR A 215 3.99 -37.44 -5.91
CA THR A 215 5.31 -37.60 -5.28
C THR A 215 5.96 -36.23 -5.19
N VAL A 216 6.23 -35.77 -3.96
CA VAL A 216 6.94 -34.52 -3.68
C VAL A 216 8.37 -34.85 -3.32
N GLN A 217 9.33 -34.22 -4.00
CA GLN A 217 10.76 -34.43 -3.77
C GLN A 217 11.41 -33.14 -3.27
N TRP A 218 12.24 -33.25 -2.23
CA TRP A 218 12.89 -32.11 -1.61
C TRP A 218 14.34 -32.40 -1.23
N THR A 219 15.10 -31.31 -1.07
CA THR A 219 16.46 -31.34 -0.51
C THR A 219 16.48 -30.62 0.82
N SER A 220 17.28 -31.12 1.75
CA SER A 220 17.53 -30.42 3.01
C SER A 220 18.49 -29.25 2.79
N ARG A 221 18.13 -28.03 3.19
CA ARG A 221 19.04 -26.90 3.28
C ARG A 221 19.53 -26.78 4.71
N SER A 222 20.83 -26.70 4.88
CA SER A 222 21.48 -26.38 6.15
C SER A 222 22.38 -25.18 5.97
N ILE A 223 22.45 -24.32 6.98
CA ILE A 223 23.42 -23.25 7.02
C ILE A 223 24.53 -23.73 7.96
N ASP A 224 25.77 -23.79 7.46
CA ASP A 224 26.90 -24.16 8.29
C ASP A 224 27.27 -23.05 9.29
N ALA A 225 28.24 -23.32 10.17
CA ALA A 225 28.68 -22.35 11.17
C ALA A 225 29.28 -21.05 10.57
N ASN A 226 29.61 -21.04 9.27
CA ASN A 226 30.17 -19.89 8.56
C ASN A 226 29.09 -19.12 7.76
N GLY A 227 27.82 -19.53 7.84
CA GLY A 227 26.75 -18.91 7.06
C GLY A 227 26.66 -19.39 5.62
N ILE A 228 27.38 -20.46 5.24
CA ILE A 228 27.35 -21.03 3.89
C ILE A 228 26.21 -22.04 3.80
N GLU A 229 25.37 -21.85 2.78
CA GLU A 229 24.28 -22.76 2.48
C GLU A 229 24.82 -24.08 1.93
N CYS A 230 24.65 -25.14 2.71
CA CYS A 230 25.03 -26.50 2.38
C CYS A 230 23.76 -27.30 2.08
N ASN A 231 23.63 -27.77 0.85
CA ASN A 231 22.60 -28.73 0.48
C ASN A 231 22.94 -30.09 1.10
N GLY A 232 21.94 -30.72 1.73
CA GLY A 232 22.03 -32.08 2.20
C GLY A 232 22.34 -33.03 1.02
N PRO A 233 23.09 -34.10 1.27
CA PRO A 233 23.61 -34.97 0.20
C PRO A 233 22.54 -35.83 -0.49
N GLU A 234 21.33 -35.95 0.07
CA GLU A 234 20.28 -36.84 -0.43
C GLU A 234 18.97 -36.09 -0.73
N MET A 235 18.38 -36.43 -1.89
CA MET A 235 17.03 -36.04 -2.27
C MET A 235 16.03 -36.98 -1.59
N GLU A 236 15.14 -36.42 -0.79
CA GLU A 236 14.08 -37.15 -0.10
C GLU A 236 12.77 -37.08 -0.92
N SER A 237 11.85 -38.02 -0.70
CA SER A 237 10.56 -38.03 -1.38
C SER A 237 9.44 -38.66 -0.54
N GLU A 238 8.22 -38.16 -0.71
CA GLU A 238 7.00 -38.70 -0.06
C GLU A 238 5.78 -38.51 -0.98
N GLU A 239 4.79 -39.38 -0.83
CA GLU A 239 3.56 -39.38 -1.62
C GLU A 239 2.40 -38.69 -0.88
N PHE A 240 1.62 -37.90 -1.61
CA PHE A 240 0.47 -37.15 -1.09
C PHE A 240 -0.73 -37.28 -2.04
N ASP A 241 -1.93 -37.18 -1.47
CA ASP A 241 -3.18 -37.20 -2.25
C ASP A 241 -3.46 -35.88 -2.96
N TYR A 242 -3.09 -34.78 -2.31
CA TYR A 242 -3.35 -33.42 -2.77
C TYR A 242 -2.06 -32.60 -2.71
N LEU A 243 -1.92 -31.66 -3.64
CA LEU A 243 -0.84 -30.68 -3.64
C LEU A 243 -1.45 -29.27 -3.54
N VAL A 244 -1.00 -28.45 -2.58
CA VAL A 244 -1.34 -27.03 -2.52
C VAL A 244 -0.09 -26.20 -2.76
N VAL A 245 -0.15 -25.31 -3.76
CA VAL A 245 0.90 -24.34 -4.05
C VAL A 245 0.68 -23.08 -3.21
N THR A 246 1.55 -22.86 -2.23
CA THR A 246 1.56 -21.70 -1.33
C THR A 246 2.87 -20.90 -1.38
N SER A 247 3.67 -21.10 -2.43
CA SER A 247 5.00 -20.52 -2.67
C SER A 247 5.04 -18.99 -2.81
N GLY A 248 3.88 -18.36 -2.94
CA GLY A 248 3.73 -16.92 -3.15
C GLY A 248 3.99 -16.50 -4.60
N TYR A 249 3.75 -15.23 -4.88
CA TYR A 249 3.82 -14.67 -6.23
C TYR A 249 5.10 -13.85 -6.50
N PHE A 250 5.63 -13.20 -5.47
CA PHE A 250 6.78 -12.29 -5.59
C PHE A 250 8.09 -13.06 -5.42
N ALA A 251 8.40 -13.90 -6.41
CA ALA A 251 9.50 -14.86 -6.35
C ALA A 251 10.87 -14.20 -6.56
N LYS A 252 11.05 -13.62 -7.75
CA LYS A 252 12.35 -13.15 -8.24
C LYS A 252 12.26 -11.73 -8.73
N ALA A 253 13.18 -10.87 -8.28
CA ALA A 253 13.26 -9.48 -8.71
C ALA A 253 13.28 -9.38 -10.24
N HIS A 254 12.46 -8.51 -10.80
CA HIS A 254 12.32 -8.36 -12.24
C HIS A 254 13.15 -7.19 -12.73
N PHE A 255 14.18 -7.48 -13.53
CA PHE A 255 14.86 -6.47 -14.32
C PHE A 255 14.29 -6.47 -15.74
N PRO A 256 13.79 -5.33 -16.24
CA PRO A 256 13.23 -5.26 -17.58
C PRO A 256 14.34 -5.38 -18.63
N ASP A 257 14.00 -5.97 -19.78
CA ASP A 257 14.89 -5.98 -20.95
C ASP A 257 14.91 -4.59 -21.61
N ILE A 258 15.72 -3.69 -21.06
CA ILE A 258 15.99 -2.36 -21.59
C ILE A 258 17.33 -2.41 -22.33
N PRO A 259 17.37 -2.12 -23.65
CA PRO A 259 18.61 -2.04 -24.41
C PRO A 259 19.68 -1.18 -23.70
N GLY A 260 20.86 -1.76 -23.45
CA GLY A 260 21.99 -1.09 -22.79
C GLY A 260 22.04 -1.20 -21.26
N LEU A 261 20.95 -1.61 -20.58
CA LEU A 261 20.90 -1.71 -19.12
C LEU A 261 21.94 -2.68 -18.54
N ALA A 262 22.15 -3.82 -19.18
CA ALA A 262 23.17 -4.78 -18.79
C ALA A 262 24.61 -4.22 -18.86
N GLY A 263 24.85 -3.22 -19.70
CA GLY A 263 26.15 -2.56 -19.85
C GLY A 263 26.51 -1.62 -18.70
N VAL A 264 25.58 -1.35 -17.78
CA VAL A 264 25.73 -0.44 -16.64
C VAL A 264 25.34 -1.10 -15.31
N ALA A 265 25.44 -2.43 -15.23
CA ALA A 265 24.97 -3.23 -14.10
C ALA A 265 25.56 -2.79 -12.74
N ASP A 266 26.78 -2.26 -12.73
CA ASP A 266 27.45 -1.69 -11.55
C ASP A 266 26.71 -0.49 -10.95
N ARG A 267 25.83 0.17 -11.71
CA ARG A 267 25.02 1.33 -11.30
C ARG A 267 23.54 1.02 -11.13
N VAL A 268 23.15 -0.21 -11.40
CA VAL A 268 21.76 -0.65 -11.32
C VAL A 268 21.55 -1.42 -10.02
N VAL A 269 20.44 -1.16 -9.34
CA VAL A 269 19.95 -1.96 -8.21
C VAL A 269 18.46 -2.19 -8.35
N HIS A 270 17.95 -3.26 -7.76
CA HIS A 270 16.51 -3.41 -7.58
C HIS A 270 16.04 -2.61 -6.37
N SER A 271 14.76 -2.21 -6.33
CA SER A 271 14.21 -1.46 -5.18
C SER A 271 14.30 -2.22 -3.85
N SER A 272 14.44 -3.55 -3.89
CA SER A 272 14.70 -4.37 -2.69
C SER A 272 16.04 -4.09 -2.03
N GLU A 273 16.99 -3.53 -2.75
CA GLU A 273 18.31 -3.14 -2.26
C GLU A 273 18.35 -1.66 -1.87
N VAL A 274 17.20 -0.97 -1.79
CA VAL A 274 17.11 0.46 -1.44
C VAL A 274 15.95 0.69 -0.47
N GLN A 275 15.99 0.01 0.68
CA GLN A 275 14.93 0.07 1.70
C GLN A 275 15.34 0.83 2.96
N THR A 276 16.64 1.07 3.13
CA THR A 276 17.20 1.76 4.29
C THR A 276 18.16 2.87 3.89
N ILE A 277 18.52 3.71 4.86
CA ILE A 277 19.55 4.75 4.71
C ILE A 277 20.90 4.13 4.37
N ASP A 278 21.26 3.03 5.02
CA ASP A 278 22.55 2.39 4.80
C ASP A 278 22.62 1.81 3.38
N ASP A 279 21.49 1.32 2.87
CA ASP A 279 21.38 0.87 1.49
C ASP A 279 21.57 2.02 0.48
N VAL A 280 20.90 3.15 0.70
CA VAL A 280 21.06 4.34 -0.15
C VAL A 280 22.49 4.86 -0.08
N GLN A 281 23.07 4.92 1.12
CA GLN A 281 24.46 5.33 1.33
C GLN A 281 25.43 4.39 0.60
N GLN A 282 25.24 3.07 0.71
CA GLN A 282 26.04 2.07 -0.01
C GLN A 282 25.90 2.24 -1.53
N LEU A 283 24.69 2.50 -2.04
CA LEU A 283 24.48 2.80 -3.45
C LEU A 283 25.27 4.04 -3.90
N LEU A 284 25.24 5.12 -3.12
CA LEU A 284 25.99 6.35 -3.41
C LEU A 284 27.50 6.10 -3.36
N GLU A 285 28.00 5.43 -2.32
CA GLU A 285 29.41 5.07 -2.17
C GLU A 285 29.91 4.19 -3.31
N ARG A 286 29.12 3.20 -3.74
CA ARG A 286 29.42 2.32 -4.87
C ARG A 286 29.65 3.07 -6.17
N THR A 287 28.91 4.17 -6.38
CA THR A 287 29.07 5.00 -7.58
C THR A 287 30.24 5.97 -7.51
N GLY A 288 30.74 6.29 -6.31
CA GLY A 288 31.81 7.26 -6.07
C GLY A 288 31.47 8.70 -6.49
N SER A 289 30.21 8.99 -6.87
CA SER A 289 29.81 10.30 -7.38
C SER A 289 29.51 11.28 -6.25
N SER A 290 29.88 12.55 -6.41
CA SER A 290 29.54 13.64 -5.48
C SER A 290 28.22 14.36 -5.81
N GLY A 291 27.52 13.94 -6.87
CA GLY A 291 26.27 14.54 -7.33
C GLY A 291 25.69 13.80 -8.55
N GLY A 292 24.60 14.30 -9.11
CA GLY A 292 23.94 13.78 -10.30
C GLY A 292 22.56 13.15 -10.02
N LYS A 293 22.00 12.48 -11.03
CA LYS A 293 20.61 12.02 -11.01
C LYS A 293 20.50 10.57 -10.57
N LEU A 294 19.66 10.32 -9.56
CA LEU A 294 19.23 8.99 -9.13
C LEU A 294 17.88 8.71 -9.79
N VAL A 295 17.86 7.73 -10.69
CA VAL A 295 16.67 7.42 -11.49
C VAL A 295 15.94 6.22 -10.91
N VAL A 296 14.68 6.38 -10.52
CA VAL A 296 13.79 5.29 -10.12
C VAL A 296 12.87 4.94 -11.28
N ILE A 297 12.80 3.66 -11.67
CA ILE A 297 11.96 3.18 -12.79
C ILE A 297 10.82 2.31 -12.25
N GLY A 298 9.58 2.76 -12.41
CA GLY A 298 8.35 2.00 -12.17
C GLY A 298 7.35 2.69 -11.23
N GLY A 299 6.18 3.12 -11.71
CA GLY A 299 5.22 3.89 -10.90
C GLY A 299 4.20 3.09 -10.08
N SER A 300 4.61 1.96 -9.49
CA SER A 300 3.78 1.23 -8.52
C SER A 300 4.25 1.50 -7.08
N MET A 301 3.74 0.73 -6.11
CA MET A 301 4.05 0.88 -4.67
C MET A 301 5.55 1.04 -4.40
N SER A 302 6.37 0.08 -4.86
CA SER A 302 7.81 0.09 -4.61
C SER A 302 8.56 1.25 -5.25
N GLY A 303 8.07 1.82 -6.36
CA GLY A 303 8.73 2.98 -6.98
C GLY A 303 8.42 4.28 -6.25
N VAL A 304 7.18 4.45 -5.82
CA VAL A 304 6.78 5.57 -4.94
C VAL A 304 7.55 5.51 -3.63
N GLU A 305 7.68 4.33 -3.03
CA GLU A 305 8.42 4.12 -1.79
C GLU A 305 9.93 4.32 -1.96
N ALA A 306 10.55 3.72 -2.99
CA ALA A 306 11.98 3.88 -3.24
C ALA A 306 12.34 5.35 -3.52
N ALA A 307 11.56 6.05 -4.36
CA ALA A 307 11.77 7.47 -4.62
C ALA A 307 11.64 8.33 -3.35
N SER A 308 10.64 8.03 -2.50
CA SER A 308 10.46 8.72 -1.22
C SER A 308 11.58 8.42 -0.24
N THR A 309 12.09 7.19 -0.21
CA THR A 309 13.19 6.74 0.66
C THR A 309 14.49 7.44 0.28
N VAL A 310 14.79 7.50 -1.02
CA VAL A 310 15.95 8.24 -1.54
C VAL A 310 15.82 9.73 -1.23
N ALA A 311 14.67 10.34 -1.49
CA ALA A 311 14.45 11.76 -1.19
C ALA A 311 14.61 12.08 0.31
N LEU A 312 14.03 11.24 1.18
CA LEU A 312 14.17 11.37 2.63
C LEU A 312 15.63 11.22 3.09
N HIS A 313 16.37 10.26 2.50
CA HIS A 313 17.78 10.06 2.82
C HIS A 313 18.62 11.27 2.44
N LEU A 314 18.48 11.77 1.21
CA LEU A 314 19.18 12.97 0.73
C LEU A 314 18.88 14.17 1.64
N SER A 315 17.61 14.42 1.95
CA SER A 315 17.22 15.47 2.89
C SER A 315 17.82 15.23 4.30
N THR A 316 17.83 13.98 4.78
CA THR A 316 18.45 13.65 6.07
C THR A 316 19.95 13.96 6.09
N MET A 317 20.67 13.72 4.99
CA MET A 317 22.10 14.04 4.89
C MET A 317 22.36 15.55 5.02
N ASP A 318 21.53 16.38 4.39
CA ASP A 318 21.68 17.83 4.42
C ASP A 318 21.32 18.44 5.79
N TYR A 319 20.46 17.76 6.55
CA TYR A 319 19.95 18.25 7.85
C TYR A 319 20.37 17.37 9.05
N LYS A 320 21.46 16.59 8.91
CA LYS A 320 22.09 15.82 9.99
C LYS A 320 22.98 16.74 10.85
N PRO A 321 22.88 16.73 12.19
CA PRO A 321 23.80 17.48 13.06
C PRO A 321 25.23 16.86 13.09
N PRO A 322 26.31 17.67 13.17
CA PRO A 322 26.33 19.12 12.96
C PRO A 322 25.96 19.43 11.50
N VAL A 323 25.09 20.42 11.28
CA VAL A 323 24.58 20.76 9.94
C VAL A 323 25.74 21.24 9.08
N ILE A 324 26.32 20.28 8.34
CA ILE A 324 27.27 20.52 7.27
C ILE A 324 26.43 20.22 6.03
N GLN A 325 26.04 21.27 5.29
CA GLN A 325 25.48 21.04 3.95
C GLN A 325 26.48 20.18 3.21
N SER A 326 26.05 19.00 2.75
CA SER A 326 26.95 17.93 2.33
C SER A 326 27.81 18.31 1.11
N GLY A 327 27.49 19.43 0.45
CA GLY A 327 28.08 19.89 -0.80
C GLY A 327 27.73 18.99 -2.00
N ARG A 328 26.83 18.01 -1.79
CA ARG A 328 26.41 17.04 -2.80
C ARG A 328 25.18 17.56 -3.53
N ASP A 329 25.17 17.44 -4.84
CA ASP A 329 24.08 17.92 -5.70
C ASP A 329 23.37 16.72 -6.34
N TYR A 330 22.45 16.07 -5.61
CA TYR A 330 21.68 14.93 -6.12
C TYR A 330 20.25 15.30 -6.43
N GLU A 331 19.71 14.73 -7.52
CA GLU A 331 18.29 14.84 -7.88
C GLU A 331 17.64 13.46 -7.99
N VAL A 332 16.39 13.33 -7.51
CA VAL A 332 15.60 12.10 -7.70
C VAL A 332 14.68 12.26 -8.90
N HIS A 333 14.86 11.41 -9.91
CA HIS A 333 13.99 11.34 -11.09
C HIS A 333 13.18 10.05 -11.03
N HIS A 334 11.85 10.14 -10.99
CA HIS A 334 10.98 8.96 -10.92
C HIS A 334 10.21 8.79 -12.23
N ILE A 335 10.51 7.73 -12.96
CA ILE A 335 9.94 7.46 -14.29
C ILE A 335 8.89 6.36 -14.18
N SER A 336 7.66 6.65 -14.61
CA SER A 336 6.58 5.67 -14.68
C SER A 336 6.03 5.51 -16.09
N SER A 337 5.96 4.27 -16.57
CA SER A 337 5.36 3.96 -17.87
C SER A 337 3.83 4.02 -17.90
N ARG A 338 3.18 4.27 -16.76
CA ARG A 338 1.72 4.33 -16.60
C ARG A 338 1.33 5.55 -15.76
N PRO A 339 0.17 6.16 -16.02
CA PRO A 339 -0.41 7.13 -15.10
C PRO A 339 -0.57 6.53 -13.70
N PHE A 340 -0.40 7.34 -12.66
CA PHE A 340 -0.57 6.87 -11.29
C PHE A 340 -1.02 7.96 -10.31
N TRP A 341 -1.64 7.52 -9.23
CA TRP A 341 -1.95 8.29 -8.03
C TRP A 341 -1.02 7.90 -6.89
N THR A 342 -0.62 8.88 -6.07
CA THR A 342 -0.02 8.63 -4.75
C THR A 342 -1.02 8.86 -3.65
N ILE A 343 -1.38 7.78 -2.94
CA ILE A 343 -2.46 7.75 -1.96
C ILE A 343 -1.86 7.72 -0.54
N PRO A 344 -2.23 8.66 0.35
CA PRO A 344 -1.83 8.60 1.75
C PRO A 344 -2.44 7.41 2.50
N THR A 345 -1.80 7.00 3.59
CA THR A 345 -2.25 5.86 4.41
C THR A 345 -3.55 6.14 5.15
N HIS A 346 -3.84 7.41 5.41
CA HIS A 346 -5.07 7.87 6.04
C HIS A 346 -5.84 8.81 5.11
N LEU A 347 -7.12 8.49 4.88
CA LEU A 347 -7.99 9.15 3.92
C LEU A 347 -9.19 9.79 4.61
N PRO A 348 -9.69 10.94 4.11
CA PRO A 348 -10.89 11.56 4.66
C PRO A 348 -12.11 10.63 4.50
N HIS A 349 -12.95 10.60 5.53
CA HIS A 349 -14.19 9.85 5.57
C HIS A 349 -15.24 10.61 6.36
N ASP A 350 -16.46 10.65 5.83
CA ASP A 350 -17.64 11.32 6.37
C ASP A 350 -18.20 10.70 7.68
N GLY A 351 -17.45 9.78 8.29
CA GLY A 351 -17.87 8.94 9.41
C GLY A 351 -18.85 7.82 9.03
N PHE A 352 -19.13 6.91 9.97
CA PHE A 352 -20.11 5.82 9.81
C PHE A 352 -21.41 6.05 10.62
N GLN A 353 -21.60 7.25 11.16
CA GLN A 353 -22.78 7.63 11.94
C GLN A 353 -23.69 8.57 11.14
N ASP A 354 -24.99 8.57 11.46
CA ASP A 354 -25.99 9.37 10.74
C ASP A 354 -25.73 10.88 10.81
N ASN A 355 -26.00 11.53 9.67
CA ASN A 355 -25.78 12.96 9.41
C ASN A 355 -26.58 13.85 10.38
N THR A 356 -25.93 14.31 11.45
CA THR A 356 -26.37 15.51 12.18
C THR A 356 -25.56 16.72 11.72
N LYS A 357 -26.16 17.91 11.77
CA LYS A 357 -25.84 19.14 11.02
C LYS A 357 -24.42 19.75 11.18
N THR A 358 -23.50 19.09 11.89
CA THR A 358 -22.08 19.47 12.00
C THR A 358 -21.24 18.22 11.78
N GLN A 359 -20.85 17.97 10.54
CA GLN A 359 -20.11 16.77 10.18
C GLN A 359 -18.62 16.95 10.49
N ASN A 360 -18.16 16.27 11.55
CA ASN A 360 -16.74 16.16 11.85
C ASN A 360 -16.11 15.17 10.87
N MET A 361 -15.21 15.67 10.02
CA MET A 361 -14.48 14.85 9.06
C MET A 361 -13.45 13.98 9.79
N GLN A 362 -13.44 12.68 9.50
CA GLN A 362 -12.46 11.75 10.06
C GLN A 362 -11.40 11.41 9.03
N PHE A 363 -10.20 11.07 9.49
CA PHE A 363 -9.18 10.46 8.65
C PHE A 363 -9.02 9.00 9.07
N LEU A 364 -9.39 8.08 8.21
CA LEU A 364 -9.38 6.65 8.51
C LEU A 364 -8.30 5.94 7.68
N PRO A 365 -7.79 4.78 8.14
CA PRO A 365 -6.93 3.94 7.32
C PRO A 365 -7.55 3.67 5.96
N LEU A 366 -6.71 3.74 4.91
CA LEU A 366 -7.16 3.75 3.51
C LEU A 366 -8.00 2.54 3.13
N ASP A 367 -7.71 1.37 3.72
CA ASP A 367 -8.40 0.11 3.47
C ASP A 367 -9.78 0.11 4.09
N LEU A 368 -9.98 0.72 5.25
CA LEU A 368 -11.32 0.90 5.83
C LEU A 368 -12.20 1.82 4.96
N VAL A 369 -11.60 2.78 4.26
CA VAL A 369 -12.29 3.65 3.29
C VAL A 369 -12.52 2.95 1.95
N PHE A 370 -11.54 2.17 1.47
CA PHE A 370 -11.61 1.49 0.18
C PHE A 370 -12.50 0.25 0.19
N TYR A 371 -12.58 -0.42 1.34
CA TYR A 371 -13.32 -1.67 1.49
C TYR A 371 -14.69 -1.50 2.17
N ASP A 372 -15.17 -0.25 2.31
CA ASP A 372 -16.52 0.02 2.78
C ASP A 372 -17.58 -0.47 1.78
N LEU A 373 -18.52 -1.28 2.29
CA LEU A 373 -19.68 -1.77 1.55
C LEU A 373 -20.61 -0.65 1.09
N ALA A 374 -20.64 0.51 1.76
CA ALA A 374 -21.44 1.65 1.32
C ALA A 374 -21.04 2.18 -0.06
N ARG A 375 -19.85 1.80 -0.55
CA ARG A 375 -19.36 2.13 -1.89
C ARG A 375 -19.88 1.20 -2.98
N ARG A 376 -20.50 0.09 -2.59
CA ARG A 376 -21.11 -0.85 -3.53
C ARG A 376 -22.54 -0.42 -3.81
N PRO A 377 -23.02 -0.60 -5.06
CA PRO A 377 -24.42 -0.38 -5.35
C PRO A 377 -25.30 -1.33 -4.51
N PRO A 378 -26.57 -0.97 -4.25
CA PRO A 378 -27.50 -1.87 -3.58
C PRO A 378 -27.60 -3.22 -4.29
N GLY A 379 -27.68 -4.30 -3.51
CA GLY A 379 -27.79 -5.67 -4.01
C GLY A 379 -26.59 -6.56 -3.64
N PRO A 380 -26.55 -7.82 -4.13
CA PRO A 380 -25.44 -8.73 -3.86
C PRO A 380 -24.12 -8.17 -4.42
N VAL A 381 -23.09 -8.17 -3.59
CA VAL A 381 -21.75 -7.78 -4.01
C VAL A 381 -21.07 -8.98 -4.67
N GLU A 382 -20.69 -8.81 -5.93
CA GLU A 382 -20.02 -9.85 -6.74
C GLU A 382 -18.56 -9.50 -7.05
N TYR A 383 -17.75 -10.54 -7.29
CA TYR A 383 -16.37 -10.40 -7.69
C TYR A 383 -16.22 -9.91 -9.14
N GLY A 384 -15.67 -8.70 -9.30
CA GLY A 384 -15.37 -8.14 -10.61
C GLY A 384 -14.03 -8.63 -11.17
N LEU A 385 -14.09 -9.57 -12.11
CA LEU A 385 -12.96 -10.00 -12.94
C LEU A 385 -13.19 -9.52 -14.39
N GLY A 386 -12.19 -8.92 -15.03
CA GLY A 386 -12.32 -8.48 -16.43
C GLY A 386 -11.54 -7.20 -16.76
N PRO A 387 -11.46 -6.81 -18.04
CA PRO A 387 -10.82 -5.58 -18.47
C PRO A 387 -11.57 -4.36 -17.90
N LEU A 388 -10.87 -3.23 -17.79
CA LEU A 388 -11.48 -1.99 -17.32
C LEU A 388 -12.12 -1.23 -18.50
N SER A 389 -13.38 -0.84 -18.35
CA SER A 389 -14.01 0.11 -19.26
C SER A 389 -13.45 1.52 -19.05
N ILE A 390 -13.46 2.33 -20.11
CA ILE A 390 -13.03 3.74 -20.05
C ILE A 390 -13.84 4.52 -19.00
N GLU A 391 -15.16 4.31 -18.95
CA GLU A 391 -16.04 4.91 -17.94
C GLU A 391 -15.58 4.56 -16.50
N ARG A 392 -15.15 3.32 -16.26
CA ARG A 392 -14.64 2.90 -14.95
C ARG A 392 -13.32 3.57 -14.59
N ILE A 393 -12.44 3.80 -15.58
CA ILE A 393 -11.19 4.53 -15.39
C ILE A 393 -11.50 6.00 -15.01
N HIS A 394 -12.39 6.66 -15.75
CA HIS A 394 -12.81 8.04 -15.45
C HIS A 394 -13.47 8.16 -14.08
N LYS A 395 -14.41 7.28 -13.74
CA LYS A 395 -15.04 7.24 -12.41
C LYS A 395 -14.03 7.09 -11.28
N THR A 396 -13.05 6.20 -11.45
CA THR A 396 -12.00 5.97 -10.44
C THR A 396 -11.14 7.21 -10.24
N ASN A 397 -10.73 7.89 -11.33
CA ASN A 397 -9.96 9.12 -11.24
C ASN A 397 -10.76 10.29 -10.67
N ALA A 398 -12.03 10.43 -11.06
CA ALA A 398 -12.94 11.43 -10.50
C ALA A 398 -13.15 11.21 -9.00
N TYR A 399 -13.29 9.95 -8.56
CA TYR A 399 -13.37 9.60 -7.15
C TYR A 399 -12.11 10.03 -6.38
N PHE A 400 -10.90 9.73 -6.88
CA PHE A 400 -9.68 10.16 -6.20
C PHE A 400 -9.52 11.68 -6.13
N ARG A 401 -9.92 12.41 -7.18
CA ARG A 401 -9.97 13.89 -7.14
C ARG A 401 -10.94 14.40 -6.09
N SER A 402 -12.14 13.82 -6.00
CA SER A 402 -13.14 14.20 -5.00
C SER A 402 -12.66 13.88 -3.58
N LEU A 403 -11.98 12.76 -3.38
CA LEU A 403 -11.52 12.30 -2.08
C LEU A 403 -10.33 13.12 -1.56
N LEU A 404 -9.34 13.39 -2.43
CA LEU A 404 -8.08 14.01 -2.03
C LEU A 404 -8.08 15.54 -2.21
N GLY A 405 -9.01 16.07 -3.00
CA GLY A 405 -9.11 17.49 -3.34
C GLY A 405 -8.23 17.91 -4.51
N ALA A 406 -8.60 19.02 -5.15
CA ALA A 406 -7.94 19.53 -6.36
C ALA A 406 -6.46 19.89 -6.13
N GLU A 407 -6.12 20.51 -5.00
CA GLU A 407 -4.74 20.89 -4.67
C GLU A 407 -3.82 19.70 -4.47
N TYR A 408 -4.32 18.61 -3.89
CA TYR A 408 -3.55 17.38 -3.78
C TYR A 408 -3.44 16.70 -5.15
N ALA A 409 -4.51 16.69 -5.95
CA ALA A 409 -4.47 16.09 -7.29
C ALA A 409 -3.38 16.69 -8.19
N LYS A 410 -3.09 17.99 -8.09
CA LYS A 410 -2.01 18.66 -8.84
C LYS A 410 -0.62 18.07 -8.60
N ILE A 411 -0.38 17.51 -7.41
CA ILE A 411 0.94 17.01 -6.98
C ILE A 411 0.95 15.51 -6.65
N GLY A 412 -0.21 14.86 -6.65
CA GLY A 412 -0.38 13.46 -6.30
C GLY A 412 -1.03 12.63 -7.42
N SER A 413 -1.25 13.22 -8.59
CA SER A 413 -1.74 12.54 -9.80
C SER A 413 -0.82 12.86 -10.98
N PHE A 414 -0.37 11.83 -11.70
CA PHE A 414 0.62 11.98 -12.76
C PHE A 414 0.18 11.26 -14.03
N GLY A 415 0.13 11.99 -15.15
CA GLY A 415 -0.34 11.47 -16.44
C GLY A 415 -1.84 11.23 -16.50
N ILE A 416 -2.62 11.92 -15.66
CA ILE A 416 -4.07 11.77 -15.54
C ILE A 416 -4.72 13.08 -15.94
N ASP A 417 -5.24 13.13 -17.17
CA ASP A 417 -5.87 14.32 -17.70
C ASP A 417 -7.20 14.62 -17.00
N ASN A 418 -7.53 15.90 -16.87
CA ASN A 418 -8.83 16.35 -16.34
C ASN A 418 -9.97 16.12 -17.32
N ASN A 419 -9.66 15.98 -18.62
CA ASN A 419 -10.63 15.73 -19.67
C ASN A 419 -10.81 14.22 -19.90
N GLU A 420 -12.05 13.79 -20.10
CA GLU A 420 -12.39 12.40 -20.40
C GLU A 420 -11.91 12.05 -21.82
N SER A 421 -10.69 11.54 -21.94
CA SER A 421 -10.12 11.04 -23.21
C SER A 421 -10.56 9.59 -23.48
N GLU A 422 -10.87 9.27 -24.74
CA GLU A 422 -11.19 7.91 -25.18
C GLU A 422 -9.99 6.94 -25.04
N ASP A 423 -8.75 7.45 -25.01
CA ASP A 423 -7.51 6.66 -24.91
C ASP A 423 -6.97 6.55 -23.46
N SER A 424 -7.80 6.88 -22.47
CA SER A 424 -7.41 6.93 -21.05
C SER A 424 -6.87 5.58 -20.56
N GLN A 425 -5.64 5.58 -20.06
CA GLN A 425 -5.04 4.42 -19.42
C GLN A 425 -5.47 4.35 -17.94
N PRO A 426 -5.59 3.14 -17.35
CA PRO A 426 -5.86 2.98 -15.94
C PRO A 426 -4.73 3.62 -15.14
N SER A 427 -5.10 4.45 -14.18
CA SER A 427 -4.16 4.95 -13.19
C SER A 427 -3.80 3.82 -12.23
N TRP A 428 -2.51 3.67 -11.98
CA TRP A 428 -2.02 2.85 -10.89
C TRP A 428 -2.10 3.61 -9.57
N ILE A 429 -1.99 2.87 -8.48
CA ILE A 429 -1.91 3.39 -7.12
C ILE A 429 -0.54 3.04 -6.57
N GLY A 430 0.17 4.05 -6.08
CA GLY A 430 1.23 3.90 -5.10
C GLY A 430 0.75 4.46 -3.77
N ILE A 431 1.03 3.77 -2.67
CA ILE A 431 0.73 4.25 -1.32
C ILE A 431 1.99 4.91 -0.78
N GLY A 432 1.84 6.13 -0.28
CA GLY A 432 2.95 6.90 0.25
C GLY A 432 2.45 8.22 0.81
N ASP A 433 2.75 8.48 2.09
CA ASP A 433 2.27 9.67 2.76
C ASP A 433 2.98 10.94 2.28
N ASP A 434 4.28 10.88 1.96
CA ASP A 434 5.08 12.09 1.75
C ASP A 434 5.48 12.32 0.28
N TYR A 435 5.28 11.33 -0.61
CA TYR A 435 5.70 11.39 -2.02
C TYR A 435 5.22 12.67 -2.72
N ALA A 436 3.93 12.97 -2.61
CA ALA A 436 3.33 14.13 -3.27
C ALA A 436 3.97 15.44 -2.77
N GLU A 437 4.34 15.50 -1.48
CA GLU A 437 4.99 16.67 -0.87
C GLU A 437 6.46 16.80 -1.28
N TYR A 438 7.18 15.69 -1.49
CA TYR A 438 8.51 15.70 -2.11
C TYR A 438 8.46 16.24 -3.55
N VAL A 439 7.42 15.88 -4.31
CA VAL A 439 7.21 16.43 -5.66
C VAL A 439 6.92 17.93 -5.59
N ARG A 440 6.01 18.35 -4.71
CA ARG A 440 5.69 19.78 -4.50
C ARG A 440 6.94 20.59 -4.16
N SER A 441 7.84 20.04 -3.35
CA SER A 441 9.07 20.69 -2.91
C SER A 441 10.24 20.53 -3.89
N GLY A 442 10.04 19.84 -5.02
CA GLY A 442 11.05 19.64 -6.06
C GLY A 442 12.11 18.57 -5.77
N PHE A 443 12.00 17.83 -4.66
CA PHE A 443 12.92 16.73 -4.31
C PHE A 443 12.77 15.51 -5.22
N ILE A 444 11.56 15.28 -5.73
CA ILE A 444 11.27 14.21 -6.70
C ILE A 444 10.73 14.84 -7.97
N LYS A 445 11.31 14.49 -9.12
CA LYS A 445 10.88 14.90 -10.46
C LYS A 445 10.21 13.71 -11.17
N PRO A 446 8.87 13.63 -11.19
CA PRO A 446 8.16 12.54 -11.85
C PRO A 446 8.08 12.75 -13.37
N THR A 447 8.31 11.69 -14.14
CA THR A 447 8.14 11.66 -15.59
C THR A 447 7.24 10.50 -15.98
N ILE A 448 6.17 10.78 -16.73
CA ILE A 448 5.35 9.72 -17.32
C ILE A 448 5.92 9.36 -18.68
N GLY A 449 6.44 8.15 -18.80
CA GLY A 449 7.08 7.64 -20.00
C GLY A 449 7.74 6.28 -19.77
N ARG A 450 8.14 5.62 -20.86
CA ARG A 450 8.84 4.34 -20.82
C ARG A 450 10.31 4.55 -21.11
N VAL A 451 11.19 4.12 -20.20
CA VAL A 451 12.62 4.04 -20.51
C VAL A 451 12.82 3.04 -21.66
N SER A 452 13.33 3.51 -22.79
CA SER A 452 13.43 2.74 -24.03
C SER A 452 14.85 2.29 -24.34
N SER A 453 15.87 3.00 -23.84
CA SER A 453 17.28 2.60 -23.94
C SER A 453 18.12 3.28 -22.87
N ILE A 454 19.22 2.62 -22.49
CA ILE A 454 20.36 3.21 -21.80
C ILE A 454 21.43 3.46 -22.86
N ASN A 455 21.69 4.72 -23.19
CA ASN A 455 22.56 5.08 -24.31
C ASN A 455 24.03 5.12 -23.90
N SER A 456 24.30 5.44 -22.64
CA SER A 456 25.64 5.44 -22.04
C SER A 456 25.54 5.27 -20.52
N PRO A 457 26.66 5.09 -19.79
CA PRO A 457 26.65 5.02 -18.32
C PRO A 457 26.00 6.21 -17.60
N SER A 458 25.90 7.36 -18.25
CA SER A 458 25.34 8.58 -17.68
C SER A 458 24.08 9.09 -18.41
N THR A 459 23.55 8.36 -19.40
CA THR A 459 22.40 8.84 -20.20
C THR A 459 21.40 7.73 -20.51
N LEU A 460 20.10 8.04 -20.36
CA LEU A 460 18.99 7.17 -20.79
C LEU A 460 17.97 7.94 -21.62
N THR A 461 17.22 7.20 -22.46
CA THR A 461 16.11 7.74 -23.24
C THR A 461 14.78 7.30 -22.64
N VAL A 462 13.86 8.24 -22.50
CA VAL A 462 12.46 8.03 -22.12
C VAL A 462 11.59 8.31 -23.33
N THR A 463 10.76 7.35 -23.72
CA THR A 463 9.69 7.56 -24.69
C THR A 463 8.43 8.01 -23.96
N LEU A 464 7.99 9.23 -24.23
CA LEU A 464 6.80 9.84 -23.64
C LEU A 464 5.50 9.30 -24.27
N PRO A 465 4.32 9.49 -23.63
CA PRO A 465 3.04 9.02 -24.14
C PRO A 465 2.67 9.53 -25.54
N ASN A 466 3.11 10.74 -25.90
CA ASN A 466 2.93 11.33 -27.23
C ASN A 466 3.90 10.76 -28.30
N GLY A 467 4.77 9.82 -27.92
CA GLY A 467 5.78 9.21 -28.79
C GLY A 467 7.09 9.98 -28.91
N THR A 468 7.20 11.19 -28.35
CA THR A 468 8.47 11.94 -28.34
C THR A 468 9.47 11.28 -27.40
N GLN A 469 10.76 11.48 -27.67
CA GLN A 469 11.84 10.95 -26.84
C GLN A 469 12.50 12.08 -26.07
N GLU A 470 12.70 11.88 -24.78
CA GLU A 470 13.49 12.76 -23.91
C GLU A 470 14.73 12.02 -23.44
N THR A 471 15.84 12.73 -23.32
CA THR A 471 17.09 12.18 -22.78
C THR A 471 17.33 12.72 -21.38
N ILE A 472 17.53 11.83 -20.43
CA ILE A 472 18.01 12.18 -19.08
C ILE A 472 19.51 11.91 -19.06
N SER A 473 20.29 12.95 -18.83
CA SER A 473 21.75 12.91 -18.70
C SER A 473 22.22 13.06 -17.25
N ASP A 474 23.50 12.81 -16.99
CA ASP A 474 24.13 12.93 -15.67
C ASP A 474 23.59 11.92 -14.64
N ILE A 475 23.37 10.68 -15.09
CA ILE A 475 22.86 9.60 -14.25
C ILE A 475 23.97 9.04 -13.38
N THR A 476 23.71 8.98 -12.08
CA THR A 476 24.60 8.37 -11.08
C THR A 476 24.23 6.91 -10.85
N ALA A 477 22.95 6.63 -10.59
CA ALA A 477 22.43 5.30 -10.33
C ALA A 477 21.02 5.11 -10.90
N ILE A 478 20.66 3.85 -11.16
CA ILE A 478 19.34 3.44 -11.63
C ILE A 478 18.76 2.43 -10.63
N ILE A 479 17.58 2.72 -10.11
CA ILE A 479 16.83 1.88 -9.19
C ILE A 479 15.64 1.31 -9.95
N THR A 480 15.65 0.01 -10.23
CA THR A 480 14.53 -0.68 -10.88
C THR A 480 13.49 -1.06 -9.83
N ALA A 481 12.35 -0.39 -9.84
CA ALA A 481 11.17 -0.70 -9.05
C ALA A 481 10.11 -1.43 -9.90
N THR A 482 10.58 -2.40 -10.69
CA THR A 482 9.83 -3.11 -11.73
C THR A 482 9.17 -4.40 -11.25
N GLY A 483 9.16 -4.62 -9.93
CA GLY A 483 8.44 -5.68 -9.26
C GLY A 483 9.15 -7.02 -9.35
N TYR A 484 8.38 -8.10 -9.21
CA TYR A 484 8.89 -9.47 -9.18
C TYR A 484 8.15 -10.35 -10.18
N THR A 485 8.80 -11.41 -10.62
CA THR A 485 8.21 -12.48 -11.44
C THR A 485 7.80 -13.67 -10.56
N PRO A 486 6.72 -14.41 -10.93
CA PRO A 486 6.23 -15.56 -10.17
C PRO A 486 6.80 -16.91 -10.66
N PHE A 487 7.74 -16.89 -11.61
CA PHE A 487 8.06 -18.07 -12.42
C PHE A 487 8.85 -19.14 -11.67
N SER A 488 9.80 -18.75 -10.82
CA SER A 488 10.52 -19.73 -10.00
C SER A 488 9.61 -20.44 -8.99
N SER A 489 8.52 -19.78 -8.55
CA SER A 489 7.52 -20.33 -7.61
C SER A 489 6.75 -21.52 -8.14
N LEU A 490 6.88 -21.80 -9.43
CA LEU A 490 6.19 -22.84 -10.16
C LEU A 490 7.16 -23.88 -10.74
N SER A 491 8.47 -23.69 -10.56
CA SER A 491 9.51 -24.49 -11.21
C SER A 491 9.52 -25.97 -10.83
N PHE A 492 8.98 -26.30 -9.65
CA PHE A 492 8.84 -27.68 -9.18
C PHE A 492 7.68 -28.44 -9.85
N LEU A 493 6.72 -27.74 -10.49
CA LEU A 493 5.58 -28.36 -11.16
C LEU A 493 6.01 -29.00 -12.48
N PRO A 494 5.51 -30.22 -12.80
CA PRO A 494 5.93 -30.93 -14.00
C PRO A 494 5.34 -30.29 -15.27
N SER A 495 6.07 -30.38 -16.39
CA SER A 495 5.69 -29.76 -17.67
C SER A 495 4.28 -30.08 -18.17
N PRO A 496 3.75 -31.33 -18.08
CA PRO A 496 2.36 -31.61 -18.46
C PRO A 496 1.35 -30.81 -17.64
N ILE A 497 1.60 -30.61 -16.34
CA ILE A 497 0.73 -29.83 -15.45
C ILE A 497 0.80 -28.35 -15.82
N LEU A 498 2.00 -27.80 -16.00
CA LEU A 498 2.18 -26.42 -16.45
C LEU A 498 1.49 -26.17 -17.81
N SER A 499 1.49 -27.16 -18.70
CA SER A 499 0.77 -27.09 -19.98
C SER A 499 -0.74 -27.01 -19.78
N THR A 500 -1.32 -27.85 -18.91
CA THR A 500 -2.75 -27.81 -18.58
C THR A 500 -3.16 -26.49 -17.93
N LEU A 501 -2.30 -25.91 -17.09
CA LEU A 501 -2.52 -24.59 -16.47
C LEU A 501 -2.27 -23.41 -17.42
N GLU A 502 -1.93 -23.69 -18.69
CA GLU A 502 -1.57 -22.70 -19.70
C GLU A 502 -0.47 -21.74 -19.24
N TYR A 503 0.55 -22.28 -18.59
CA TYR A 503 1.65 -21.50 -18.03
C TYR A 503 2.33 -20.60 -19.08
N SER A 504 2.50 -19.32 -18.75
CA SER A 504 3.15 -18.35 -19.63
C SER A 504 4.17 -17.48 -18.89
N THR A 505 5.41 -17.48 -19.39
CA THR A 505 6.47 -16.58 -18.91
C THR A 505 6.41 -15.19 -19.55
N SER A 506 5.59 -15.00 -20.59
CA SER A 506 5.48 -13.72 -21.31
C SER A 506 4.45 -12.77 -20.70
N ASP A 507 3.52 -13.27 -19.86
CA ASP A 507 2.59 -12.43 -19.12
C ASP A 507 2.72 -12.69 -17.62
N PRO A 508 3.62 -11.98 -16.92
CA PRO A 508 3.74 -12.12 -15.50
C PRO A 508 2.53 -11.57 -14.77
N PHE A 509 1.49 -11.00 -15.41
CA PHE A 509 0.24 -10.56 -14.78
C PHE A 509 -0.71 -11.75 -14.53
N ILE A 510 -0.90 -12.63 -15.53
CA ILE A 510 -1.68 -13.87 -15.44
C ILE A 510 -0.78 -15.03 -15.92
N PRO A 511 0.13 -15.52 -15.04
CA PRO A 511 1.08 -16.56 -15.41
C PRO A 511 0.43 -17.94 -15.58
N LEU A 512 -0.73 -18.16 -14.97
CA LEU A 512 -1.53 -19.40 -15.02
C LEU A 512 -2.99 -19.04 -15.27
N ILE A 513 -3.72 -19.94 -15.94
CA ILE A 513 -5.18 -19.86 -16.09
C ILE A 513 -5.80 -20.78 -15.05
N LEU A 514 -6.42 -20.19 -14.03
CA LEU A 514 -7.03 -20.90 -12.89
C LEU A 514 -8.53 -20.60 -12.81
N ASP A 515 -9.30 -21.55 -12.29
CA ASP A 515 -10.71 -21.37 -11.93
C ASP A 515 -10.92 -21.45 -10.42
N GLY A 516 -12.17 -21.25 -9.98
CA GLY A 516 -12.49 -21.20 -8.56
C GLY A 516 -11.87 -19.99 -7.89
N LYS A 517 -11.87 -18.83 -8.58
CA LYS A 517 -11.32 -17.56 -8.07
C LYS A 517 -9.84 -17.67 -7.74
N GLY A 518 -9.10 -18.31 -8.66
CA GLY A 518 -7.65 -18.46 -8.58
C GLY A 518 -7.16 -19.55 -7.63
N THR A 519 -7.98 -20.57 -7.34
CA THR A 519 -7.64 -21.62 -6.37
C THR A 519 -7.45 -23.01 -6.95
N SER A 520 -7.97 -23.28 -8.15
CA SER A 520 -8.04 -24.65 -8.67
C SER A 520 -8.01 -24.67 -10.20
N HIS A 521 -7.97 -25.86 -10.76
CA HIS A 521 -8.21 -26.09 -12.18
C HIS A 521 -9.03 -27.37 -12.34
N ALA A 522 -10.19 -27.30 -13.00
CA ALA A 522 -11.16 -28.42 -13.05
C ALA A 522 -10.57 -29.74 -13.58
N GLU A 523 -9.56 -29.69 -14.45
CA GLU A 523 -8.90 -30.87 -15.03
C GLU A 523 -7.82 -31.49 -14.13
N ILE A 524 -7.42 -30.79 -13.06
CA ILE A 524 -6.45 -31.25 -12.07
C ILE A 524 -7.04 -30.99 -10.68
N PRO A 525 -8.11 -31.71 -10.31
CA PRO A 525 -8.94 -31.39 -9.16
C PRO A 525 -8.23 -31.59 -7.80
N ASP A 526 -7.12 -32.31 -7.80
CA ASP A 526 -6.21 -32.60 -6.69
C ASP A 526 -5.06 -31.58 -6.52
N LEU A 527 -5.01 -30.56 -7.38
CA LEU A 527 -4.06 -29.43 -7.29
C LEU A 527 -4.79 -28.15 -6.87
N GLY A 528 -4.30 -27.51 -5.83
CA GLY A 528 -4.79 -26.24 -5.32
C GLY A 528 -3.75 -25.13 -5.30
N PHE A 529 -4.22 -23.88 -5.30
CA PHE A 529 -3.42 -22.67 -5.16
C PHE A 529 -4.03 -21.79 -4.08
N VAL A 530 -3.21 -21.31 -3.14
CA VAL A 530 -3.65 -20.34 -2.13
C VAL A 530 -2.64 -19.20 -2.05
N GLY A 531 -3.13 -17.97 -2.19
CA GLY A 531 -2.29 -16.77 -2.14
C GLY A 531 -1.34 -16.60 -3.33
N PHE A 532 -1.56 -17.34 -4.43
CA PHE A 532 -0.80 -17.19 -5.67
C PHE A 532 -1.39 -16.06 -6.54
N TYR A 533 -1.34 -14.82 -6.04
CA TYR A 533 -1.84 -13.64 -6.75
C TYR A 533 -1.01 -12.38 -6.39
N ARG A 534 -1.16 -11.31 -7.19
CA ARG A 534 -0.56 -10.00 -6.92
C ARG A 534 -1.47 -9.16 -6.01
N GLY A 535 -1.18 -9.13 -4.70
CA GLY A 535 -1.88 -8.23 -3.77
C GLY A 535 -1.71 -8.61 -2.29
N PRO A 536 -2.08 -7.73 -1.35
CA PRO A 536 -1.97 -7.97 0.10
C PRO A 536 -3.28 -8.47 0.74
N TYR A 537 -3.99 -9.45 0.15
CA TYR A 537 -5.36 -9.82 0.56
C TYR A 537 -5.43 -11.04 1.51
N TRP A 538 -5.09 -10.86 2.79
CA TRP A 538 -5.05 -11.98 3.75
C TRP A 538 -6.40 -12.69 3.91
N GLY A 539 -7.50 -11.94 4.02
CA GLY A 539 -8.84 -12.51 4.03
C GLY A 539 -9.16 -13.32 2.78
N ALA A 540 -8.67 -12.88 1.61
CA ALA A 540 -8.85 -13.64 0.39
C ALA A 540 -8.06 -14.96 0.43
N MET A 541 -6.82 -14.98 0.93
CA MET A 541 -6.05 -16.22 1.11
C MET A 541 -6.79 -17.20 2.03
N GLU A 542 -7.34 -16.69 3.13
CA GLU A 542 -8.13 -17.49 4.06
C GLU A 542 -9.40 -18.06 3.41
N MET A 543 -10.13 -17.24 2.63
CA MET A 543 -11.31 -17.70 1.89
C MET A 543 -10.95 -18.70 0.78
N GLN A 544 -9.82 -18.52 0.10
CA GLN A 544 -9.29 -19.45 -0.88
C GLN A 544 -8.99 -20.80 -0.25
N ALA A 545 -8.31 -20.83 0.91
CA ALA A 545 -8.04 -22.06 1.65
C ALA A 545 -9.33 -22.78 2.06
N ARG A 546 -10.33 -22.05 2.56
CA ARG A 546 -11.64 -22.61 2.93
C ARG A 546 -12.39 -23.17 1.72
N SER A 547 -12.39 -22.43 0.61
CA SER A 547 -13.05 -22.86 -0.64
C SER A 547 -12.44 -24.13 -1.21
N LEU A 548 -11.12 -24.20 -1.24
CA LEU A 548 -10.37 -25.36 -1.69
C LEU A 548 -10.66 -26.58 -0.80
N ALA A 549 -10.53 -26.43 0.52
CA ALA A 549 -10.76 -27.52 1.45
C ALA A 549 -12.21 -28.03 1.41
N ASN A 550 -13.20 -27.12 1.35
CA ASN A 550 -14.60 -27.48 1.20
C ASN A 550 -14.89 -28.24 -0.10
N THR A 551 -14.15 -27.92 -1.17
CA THR A 551 -14.25 -28.65 -2.43
C THR A 551 -13.74 -30.09 -2.28
N TRP A 552 -12.59 -30.28 -1.62
CA TRP A 552 -11.99 -31.61 -1.45
C TRP A 552 -12.75 -32.53 -0.51
N VAL A 553 -13.45 -31.99 0.50
CA VAL A 553 -14.27 -32.82 1.41
C VAL A 553 -15.55 -33.36 0.76
N LYS A 554 -16.03 -32.75 -0.35
CA LYS A 554 -17.21 -33.26 -1.07
C LYS A 554 -17.04 -34.69 -1.58
N ASP A 555 -15.81 -35.09 -1.88
CA ASP A 555 -15.48 -36.44 -2.34
C ASP A 555 -14.14 -36.91 -1.77
N LEU A 556 -14.21 -37.60 -0.64
CA LEU A 556 -13.06 -38.24 0.00
C LEU A 556 -12.71 -39.60 -0.63
N SER A 557 -13.39 -40.04 -1.70
CA SER A 557 -13.16 -41.35 -2.31
C SER A 557 -11.86 -41.45 -3.14
N PHE A 558 -10.96 -40.46 -2.99
CA PHE A 558 -9.65 -40.36 -3.66
C PHE A 558 -9.70 -40.22 -5.18
N THR A 559 -10.90 -40.15 -5.78
CA THR A 559 -11.10 -39.90 -7.22
C THR A 559 -11.07 -38.42 -7.61
N GLY A 560 -10.90 -37.54 -6.63
CA GLY A 560 -10.98 -36.08 -6.77
C GLY A 560 -12.44 -35.58 -6.74
N PRO A 561 -12.66 -34.30 -6.40
CA PRO A 561 -14.01 -33.72 -6.34
C PRO A 561 -14.76 -33.84 -7.67
N TYR A 562 -15.97 -34.40 -7.62
CA TYR A 562 -16.91 -34.35 -8.75
C TYR A 562 -17.57 -32.98 -8.85
N PHE A 563 -17.56 -32.40 -10.04
CA PHE A 563 -18.24 -31.13 -10.33
C PHE A 563 -19.49 -31.40 -11.16
N THR A 564 -20.58 -30.73 -10.78
CA THR A 564 -21.79 -30.69 -11.60
C THR A 564 -21.52 -30.01 -12.95
N ASN A 565 -22.35 -30.29 -13.96
CA ASN A 565 -22.23 -29.64 -15.27
C ASN A 565 -22.32 -28.10 -15.18
N GLU A 566 -23.09 -27.58 -14.22
CA GLU A 566 -23.19 -26.15 -13.96
C GLU A 566 -21.88 -25.59 -13.41
N GLU A 567 -21.30 -26.23 -12.39
CA GLU A 567 -19.98 -25.84 -11.84
C GLU A 567 -18.88 -25.88 -12.92
N LEU A 568 -18.86 -26.92 -13.76
CA LEU A 568 -17.91 -27.01 -14.88
C LEU A 568 -18.08 -25.89 -15.91
N THR A 569 -19.32 -25.50 -16.19
CA THR A 569 -19.63 -24.38 -17.09
C THR A 569 -19.13 -23.07 -16.49
N GLN A 570 -19.39 -22.81 -15.21
CA GLN A 570 -18.93 -21.62 -14.51
C GLN A 570 -17.39 -21.54 -14.47
N LYS A 571 -16.72 -22.63 -14.11
CA LYS A 571 -15.25 -22.74 -14.12
C LYS A 571 -14.66 -22.51 -15.51
N THR A 572 -15.30 -23.01 -16.56
CA THR A 572 -14.86 -22.79 -17.94
C THR A 572 -15.01 -21.32 -18.34
N ASN A 573 -16.13 -20.68 -18.01
CA ASN A 573 -16.35 -19.25 -18.27
C ASN A 573 -15.30 -18.37 -17.57
N GLU A 574 -14.93 -18.71 -16.33
CA GLU A 574 -13.87 -18.00 -15.59
C GLU A 574 -12.51 -18.12 -16.29
N ARG A 575 -12.14 -19.32 -16.75
CA ARG A 575 -10.91 -19.54 -17.51
C ARG A 575 -10.91 -18.77 -18.83
N ASP A 576 -12.04 -18.73 -19.55
CA ASP A 576 -12.16 -17.96 -20.79
C ASP A 576 -12.01 -16.46 -20.58
N LEU A 577 -12.53 -15.93 -19.46
CA LEU A 577 -12.35 -14.55 -19.06
C LEU A 577 -10.87 -14.24 -18.75
N LEU A 578 -10.16 -15.13 -18.06
CA LEU A 578 -8.72 -14.98 -17.83
C LEU A 578 -7.89 -15.06 -19.12
N ARG A 579 -8.23 -15.98 -20.04
CA ARG A 579 -7.59 -16.05 -21.36
C ARG A 579 -7.78 -14.74 -22.12
N THR A 580 -9.00 -14.22 -22.12
CA THR A 580 -9.33 -12.92 -22.72
C THR A 580 -8.52 -11.80 -22.08
N LEU A 581 -8.44 -11.75 -20.75
CA LEU A 581 -7.65 -10.78 -20.00
C LEU A 581 -6.14 -10.86 -20.27
N ARG A 582 -5.61 -12.06 -20.52
CA ARG A 582 -4.19 -12.27 -20.84
C ARG A 582 -3.84 -11.73 -22.23
N THR A 583 -4.74 -11.86 -23.20
CA THR A 583 -4.48 -11.50 -24.61
C THR A 583 -5.07 -10.15 -25.03
N THR A 584 -5.87 -9.50 -24.18
CA THR A 584 -6.57 -8.26 -24.54
C THR A 584 -5.63 -7.08 -24.74
N THR A 585 -5.98 -6.21 -25.68
CA THR A 585 -5.38 -4.87 -25.82
C THR A 585 -6.10 -3.83 -24.96
N LEU A 586 -7.22 -4.20 -24.34
CA LEU A 586 -7.98 -3.31 -23.47
C LEU A 586 -7.22 -3.03 -22.17
N PRO A 587 -7.50 -1.88 -21.54
CA PRO A 587 -6.98 -1.54 -20.22
C PRO A 587 -7.15 -2.65 -19.17
N ARG A 588 -6.05 -3.02 -18.49
CA ARG A 588 -6.04 -3.95 -17.35
C ARG A 588 -5.90 -3.18 -16.04
N SER A 589 -6.53 -3.66 -14.99
CA SER A 589 -6.28 -3.17 -13.62
C SER A 589 -4.82 -3.37 -13.22
N GLN A 590 -4.36 -2.63 -12.22
CA GLN A 590 -3.01 -2.81 -11.67
C GLN A 590 -2.79 -4.22 -11.10
N PHE A 591 -3.84 -4.80 -10.51
CA PHE A 591 -3.81 -6.15 -9.93
C PHE A 591 -4.86 -7.04 -10.63
N PRO A 592 -4.51 -8.28 -11.03
CA PRO A 592 -5.45 -9.21 -11.68
C PRO A 592 -6.67 -9.52 -10.82
N MET A 593 -6.46 -9.61 -9.50
CA MET A 593 -7.50 -9.90 -8.51
C MET A 593 -7.78 -8.68 -7.62
N GLY A 594 -7.83 -7.48 -8.22
CA GLY A 594 -7.91 -6.21 -7.48
C GLY A 594 -9.21 -5.94 -6.72
N ASP A 595 -10.28 -6.71 -6.96
CA ASP A 595 -11.57 -6.55 -6.30
C ASP A 595 -11.69 -7.38 -5.00
N TYR A 596 -10.98 -6.93 -3.96
CA TYR A 596 -10.97 -7.59 -2.65
C TYR A 596 -12.38 -7.75 -2.03
N VAL A 597 -13.18 -6.69 -2.01
CA VAL A 597 -14.53 -6.69 -1.44
C VAL A 597 -15.44 -7.69 -2.18
N GLY A 598 -15.42 -7.67 -3.52
CA GLY A 598 -16.19 -8.60 -4.34
C GLY A 598 -15.75 -10.05 -4.14
N LEU A 599 -14.44 -10.29 -4.02
CA LEU A 599 -13.88 -11.61 -3.77
C LEU A 599 -14.31 -12.16 -2.41
N MET A 600 -14.20 -11.37 -1.34
CA MET A 600 -14.61 -11.75 0.01
C MET A 600 -16.11 -12.04 0.09
N GLU A 601 -16.96 -11.16 -0.43
CA GLU A 601 -18.42 -11.31 -0.38
C GLU A 601 -18.92 -12.48 -1.22
N THR A 602 -18.30 -12.73 -2.38
CA THR A 602 -18.66 -13.89 -3.23
C THR A 602 -18.26 -15.20 -2.57
N LEU A 603 -17.01 -15.31 -2.09
CA LEU A 603 -16.54 -16.55 -1.42
C LEU A 603 -17.30 -16.81 -0.12
N ALA A 604 -17.59 -15.78 0.68
CA ALA A 604 -18.38 -15.93 1.90
C ALA A 604 -19.77 -16.50 1.58
N ARG A 605 -20.45 -15.96 0.56
CA ARG A 605 -21.76 -16.45 0.11
C ARG A 605 -21.71 -17.89 -0.40
N GLU A 606 -20.72 -18.25 -1.22
CA GLU A 606 -20.55 -19.63 -1.72
C GLU A 606 -20.25 -20.64 -0.62
N LEU A 607 -19.56 -20.20 0.44
CA LEU A 607 -19.24 -21.01 1.61
C LEU A 607 -20.30 -20.95 2.72
N ASN A 608 -21.41 -20.22 2.51
CA ASN A 608 -22.45 -19.97 3.50
C ASN A 608 -21.91 -19.38 4.82
N ILE A 609 -20.91 -18.49 4.73
CA ILE A 609 -20.32 -17.80 5.87
C ILE A 609 -21.04 -16.47 6.05
N PRO A 610 -21.76 -16.26 7.17
CA PRO A 610 -22.44 -15.00 7.40
C PRO A 610 -21.45 -13.89 7.75
N ARG A 611 -21.82 -12.65 7.42
CA ARG A 611 -21.08 -11.47 7.82
C ARG A 611 -21.50 -10.99 9.20
N ALA A 612 -20.57 -10.93 10.14
CA ALA A 612 -20.79 -10.37 11.46
C ALA A 612 -21.02 -8.85 11.39
N PRO A 613 -21.96 -8.31 12.19
CA PRO A 613 -22.13 -6.87 12.31
C PRO A 613 -20.94 -6.25 13.05
N ILE A 614 -20.69 -4.96 12.79
CA ILE A 614 -19.76 -4.19 13.62
C ILE A 614 -20.54 -3.77 14.87
N PRO A 615 -20.04 -4.01 16.10
CA PRO A 615 -20.75 -3.61 17.31
C PRO A 615 -21.05 -2.10 17.29
N THR A 616 -22.21 -1.69 17.80
CA THR A 616 -22.63 -0.29 17.90
C THR A 616 -22.85 0.11 19.37
N THR A 617 -22.65 1.38 19.71
CA THR A 617 -22.90 1.92 21.06
C THR A 617 -24.35 2.36 21.27
N ALA A 618 -25.15 2.41 20.20
CA ALA A 618 -26.57 2.79 20.26
C ALA A 618 -27.44 1.60 20.70
N GLN A 619 -28.37 1.83 21.63
CA GLN A 619 -29.32 0.80 22.06
C GLN A 619 -30.12 0.25 20.86
N PRO A 620 -30.48 -1.06 20.87
CA PRO A 620 -31.19 -1.72 19.78
C PRO A 620 -32.67 -1.33 19.79
N HIS A 621 -32.96 -0.07 19.48
CA HIS A 621 -34.33 0.41 19.27
C HIS A 621 -34.49 0.77 17.79
N THR A 622 -34.49 -0.25 16.93
CA THR A 622 -35.26 -0.33 15.67
C THR A 622 -34.91 -1.64 14.97
N GLN A 623 -35.89 -2.51 14.80
CA GLN A 623 -35.79 -3.79 14.07
C GLN A 623 -35.71 -3.58 12.54
N ASN A 624 -34.82 -2.71 12.07
CA ASN A 624 -34.51 -2.62 10.63
C ASN A 624 -33.25 -3.45 10.35
N HIS A 625 -33.44 -4.77 10.20
CA HIS A 625 -32.37 -5.73 9.93
C HIS A 625 -31.52 -5.40 8.70
N ASP A 626 -32.04 -4.63 7.73
CA ASP A 626 -31.31 -4.27 6.50
C ASP A 626 -30.26 -3.15 6.65
N LYS A 627 -30.34 -2.31 7.69
CA LYS A 627 -29.45 -1.14 7.84
C LYS A 627 -28.25 -1.35 8.77
N THR A 628 -28.13 -2.52 9.40
CA THR A 628 -27.11 -2.78 10.44
C THR A 628 -25.83 -3.44 9.92
N ASN A 629 -25.72 -3.64 8.60
CA ASN A 629 -24.65 -4.45 8.00
C ASN A 629 -23.70 -3.66 7.07
N HIS A 630 -23.64 -2.33 7.24
CA HIS A 630 -22.71 -1.42 6.54
C HIS A 630 -21.30 -1.44 7.16
N GLY A 631 -20.32 -0.79 6.52
CA GLY A 631 -18.94 -0.67 6.99
C GLY A 631 -17.94 -1.56 6.24
N PRO A 632 -16.66 -1.51 6.64
CA PRO A 632 -15.57 -2.16 5.90
C PRO A 632 -15.64 -3.69 5.92
N VAL A 633 -15.28 -4.30 4.79
CA VAL A 633 -15.04 -5.74 4.65
C VAL A 633 -13.66 -6.07 5.22
N LEU A 634 -13.61 -6.94 6.22
CA LEU A 634 -12.37 -7.43 6.84
C LEU A 634 -12.52 -8.87 7.36
N PRO A 635 -11.42 -9.63 7.51
CA PRO A 635 -11.45 -11.06 7.75
C PRO A 635 -12.26 -11.48 8.99
N SER A 636 -12.09 -10.80 10.13
CA SER A 636 -12.78 -11.12 11.40
C SER A 636 -14.30 -10.93 11.37
N ARG A 637 -14.86 -10.40 10.27
CA ARG A 637 -16.32 -10.39 10.06
C ARG A 637 -16.85 -11.69 9.45
N TYR A 638 -15.99 -12.63 9.05
CA TYR A 638 -16.39 -13.84 8.33
C TYR A 638 -15.85 -15.09 9.02
N ILE A 639 -16.46 -15.44 10.16
CA ILE A 639 -16.16 -16.67 10.90
C ILE A 639 -17.11 -17.79 10.43
N PRO A 640 -16.60 -18.95 9.98
CA PRO A 640 -17.45 -20.04 9.50
C PRO A 640 -18.02 -20.88 10.66
N THR A 641 -19.14 -21.57 10.40
CA THR A 641 -19.62 -22.69 11.24
C THR A 641 -18.63 -23.86 11.16
N PRO A 642 -18.37 -24.62 12.24
CA PRO A 642 -18.98 -24.56 13.58
C PRO A 642 -18.35 -23.55 14.55
N PHE A 643 -17.34 -22.78 14.16
CA PHE A 643 -16.71 -21.82 15.08
C PHE A 643 -17.65 -20.66 15.43
N LEU A 644 -18.55 -20.30 14.52
CA LEU A 644 -19.58 -19.29 14.77
C LEU A 644 -20.72 -19.89 15.62
N THR A 645 -20.62 -19.78 16.95
CA THR A 645 -21.69 -20.19 17.88
C THR A 645 -21.94 -19.12 18.95
N PRO A 646 -23.20 -18.85 19.35
CA PRO A 646 -23.50 -17.88 20.41
C PRO A 646 -22.91 -18.25 21.78
N THR A 647 -22.66 -19.53 22.00
CA THR A 647 -22.11 -20.09 23.24
C THR A 647 -21.09 -21.18 22.88
N PRO A 648 -19.82 -20.81 22.58
CA PRO A 648 -18.81 -21.79 22.22
C PRO A 648 -18.53 -22.71 23.40
N SER A 649 -18.54 -24.02 23.15
CA SER A 649 -18.34 -25.06 24.17
C SER A 649 -16.94 -25.65 24.18
N ASP A 650 -16.23 -25.61 23.05
CA ASP A 650 -14.85 -26.07 22.91
C ASP A 650 -13.84 -24.91 22.96
N ARG A 651 -12.61 -25.23 23.36
CA ARG A 651 -11.55 -24.24 23.57
C ARG A 651 -11.20 -23.45 22.30
N LEU A 652 -11.28 -24.08 21.13
CA LEU A 652 -10.88 -23.44 19.88
C LEU A 652 -11.95 -22.43 19.45
N SER A 653 -13.23 -22.80 19.49
CA SER A 653 -14.33 -21.87 19.22
C SER A 653 -14.36 -20.70 20.21
N THR A 654 -14.08 -20.94 21.50
CA THR A 654 -13.97 -19.85 22.50
C THR A 654 -12.80 -18.91 22.20
N LEU A 655 -11.66 -19.45 21.77
CA LEU A 655 -10.52 -18.64 21.36
C LEU A 655 -10.89 -17.78 20.15
N ILE A 656 -11.41 -18.39 19.09
CA ILE A 656 -11.78 -17.70 17.84
C ILE A 656 -12.78 -16.57 18.12
N ASP A 657 -13.85 -16.84 18.89
CA ASP A 657 -14.86 -15.85 19.25
C ASP A 657 -14.26 -14.66 20.01
N ARG A 658 -13.36 -14.93 20.98
CA ARG A 658 -12.66 -13.89 21.73
C ARG A 658 -11.78 -13.03 20.82
N GLU A 659 -10.98 -13.65 19.97
CA GLU A 659 -10.07 -12.95 19.06
C GLU A 659 -10.86 -12.11 18.03
N SER A 660 -11.89 -12.66 17.40
CA SER A 660 -12.73 -11.89 16.46
C SER A 660 -13.46 -10.74 17.16
N THR A 661 -13.98 -10.97 18.37
CA THR A 661 -14.63 -9.93 19.18
C THR A 661 -13.67 -8.80 19.55
N ASN A 662 -12.42 -9.13 19.91
CA ASN A 662 -11.39 -8.13 20.20
C ASN A 662 -11.11 -7.26 18.97
N THR A 663 -10.92 -7.87 17.80
CA THR A 663 -10.72 -7.14 16.54
C THR A 663 -11.89 -6.22 16.22
N LEU A 664 -13.14 -6.69 16.34
CA LEU A 664 -14.34 -5.90 16.03
C LEU A 664 -14.56 -4.74 17.02
N LYS A 665 -14.31 -4.95 18.31
CA LYS A 665 -14.34 -3.86 19.32
C LYS A 665 -13.27 -2.82 19.02
N SER A 666 -12.08 -3.26 18.60
CA SER A 666 -10.99 -2.36 18.26
C SER A 666 -11.28 -1.56 17.00
N LEU A 667 -11.84 -2.21 15.97
CA LEU A 667 -12.34 -1.56 14.77
C LEU A 667 -13.38 -0.49 15.13
N GLN A 668 -14.36 -0.82 15.98
CA GLN A 668 -15.39 0.12 16.42
C GLN A 668 -14.77 1.38 17.04
N ARG A 669 -13.74 1.25 17.88
CA ARG A 669 -13.02 2.39 18.46
C ARG A 669 -12.28 3.21 17.40
N THR A 670 -11.72 2.58 16.37
CA THR A 670 -11.03 3.28 15.28
C THR A 670 -12.00 4.07 14.39
N ILE A 671 -13.18 3.54 14.10
CA ILE A 671 -14.15 4.16 13.19
C ILE A 671 -15.13 5.13 13.87
N THR A 672 -15.13 5.16 15.21
CA THR A 672 -15.98 6.04 16.00
C THR A 672 -15.17 7.24 16.49
N PRO A 673 -15.56 8.49 16.16
CA PRO A 673 -14.83 9.67 16.60
C PRO A 673 -15.02 9.85 18.11
N SER A 674 -13.94 10.11 18.84
CA SER A 674 -13.97 10.44 20.27
C SER A 674 -13.01 11.58 20.60
N PRO A 675 -13.37 12.53 21.48
CA PRO A 675 -12.47 13.57 21.96
C PRO A 675 -11.20 13.03 22.65
N THR A 676 -11.26 11.80 23.17
CA THR A 676 -10.13 11.12 23.83
C THR A 676 -9.34 10.20 22.90
N ASN A 677 -9.82 9.99 21.69
CA ASN A 677 -9.16 9.19 20.65
C ASN A 677 -8.64 10.12 19.56
N TYR A 678 -7.59 10.88 19.89
CA TYR A 678 -6.91 11.76 18.94
C TYR A 678 -6.58 10.96 17.68
N ASN A 679 -7.17 11.39 16.56
CA ASN A 679 -7.10 10.62 15.33
C ASN A 679 -5.68 10.76 14.74
N LEU A 680 -4.86 9.71 14.90
CA LEU A 680 -3.54 9.58 14.28
C LEU A 680 -3.57 10.01 12.80
N GLY A 681 -4.62 9.65 12.07
CA GLY A 681 -4.81 10.06 10.68
C GLY A 681 -4.91 11.56 10.48
N MET A 682 -5.52 12.30 11.41
CA MET A 682 -5.55 13.77 11.40
C MET A 682 -4.15 14.34 11.63
N GLY A 683 -3.45 13.83 12.66
CA GLY A 683 -2.06 14.23 12.96
C GLY A 683 -1.14 13.99 11.76
N MET A 684 -1.26 12.83 11.12
CA MET A 684 -0.54 12.47 9.90
C MET A 684 -0.87 13.42 8.73
N ALA A 685 -2.15 13.72 8.51
CA ALA A 685 -2.57 14.62 7.44
C ALA A 685 -2.03 16.05 7.62
N ILE A 686 -2.10 16.60 8.84
CA ILE A 686 -1.57 17.93 9.17
C ILE A 686 -0.05 17.94 9.07
N PHE A 687 0.62 16.95 9.65
CA PHE A 687 2.07 16.88 9.62
C PHE A 687 2.58 16.78 8.18
N ARG A 688 1.98 15.93 7.34
CA ARG A 688 2.27 15.89 5.89
C ARG A 688 2.08 17.26 5.26
N ALA A 689 0.95 17.91 5.56
CA ALA A 689 0.63 19.21 4.98
C ALA A 689 1.65 20.30 5.34
N LEU A 690 2.45 20.18 6.41
CA LEU A 690 3.47 21.17 6.78
C LEU A 690 4.72 21.17 5.88
N HIS A 691 5.03 20.07 5.19
CA HIS A 691 6.29 19.92 4.43
C HIS A 691 6.56 21.11 3.49
N GLY A 692 7.80 21.59 3.44
CA GLY A 692 8.24 22.51 2.40
C GLY A 692 8.15 23.96 2.82
N GLN A 693 8.16 24.86 1.84
CA GLN A 693 8.29 26.30 2.07
C GLN A 693 6.93 26.99 2.24
N TRP A 694 6.91 27.97 3.13
CA TRP A 694 5.77 28.79 3.48
C TRP A 694 6.20 30.24 3.63
N THR A 695 5.28 31.15 3.32
CA THR A 695 5.31 32.49 3.91
C THR A 695 4.51 32.46 5.20
N TYR A 696 4.98 33.15 6.24
CA TYR A 696 4.23 33.23 7.49
C TYR A 696 4.08 34.67 7.96
N THR A 697 2.97 34.91 8.65
CA THR A 697 2.72 36.14 9.41
C THR A 697 2.42 35.77 10.84
N ARG A 698 3.20 36.30 11.79
CA ARG A 698 3.05 36.08 13.23
C ARG A 698 2.60 37.37 13.90
N THR A 699 1.44 37.32 14.54
CA THR A 699 0.87 38.43 15.31
C THR A 699 0.92 38.08 16.80
N VAL A 700 1.51 38.96 17.60
CA VAL A 700 1.52 38.83 19.08
C VAL A 700 0.53 39.84 19.64
N THR A 701 -0.39 39.37 20.48
CA THR A 701 -1.47 40.18 21.04
C THR A 701 -1.42 40.09 22.56
N HIS A 702 -1.45 41.23 23.24
CA HIS A 702 -1.57 41.28 24.70
C HIS A 702 -3.04 41.21 25.10
N ILE A 703 -3.39 40.34 26.05
CA ILE A 703 -4.72 40.29 26.67
C ILE A 703 -4.60 40.83 28.09
N LEU A 704 -5.30 41.93 28.37
CA LEU A 704 -5.41 42.49 29.71
C LEU A 704 -6.55 41.81 30.48
N PRO A 705 -6.36 41.43 31.76
CA PRO A 705 -7.44 40.90 32.59
C PRO A 705 -8.46 42.01 32.93
N SER A 706 -9.73 41.64 33.04
CA SER A 706 -10.83 42.56 33.41
C SER A 706 -10.77 42.91 34.90
N PRO A 707 -10.91 44.20 35.29
CA PRO A 707 -11.09 44.58 36.69
C PRO A 707 -12.58 44.50 37.06
N SER A 708 -13.10 43.30 37.33
CA SER A 708 -14.43 43.15 37.96
C SER A 708 -14.58 41.85 38.76
N PRO A 709 -14.92 41.91 40.06
CA PRO A 709 -15.22 40.75 40.87
C PRO A 709 -16.70 40.39 40.72
N SER A 710 -17.04 39.55 39.74
CA SER A 710 -18.35 38.88 39.71
C SER A 710 -18.25 37.52 39.03
N THR A 711 -19.00 36.57 39.58
CA THR A 711 -18.99 35.10 39.42
C THR A 711 -19.34 34.55 38.02
N SER A 712 -18.88 35.17 36.93
CA SER A 712 -18.97 34.60 35.58
C SER A 712 -17.61 34.64 34.88
N LEU A 713 -17.29 33.59 34.12
CA LEU A 713 -16.03 33.41 33.38
C LEU A 713 -15.60 34.72 32.67
N PRO A 714 -14.34 35.17 32.82
CA PRO A 714 -13.90 36.46 32.31
C PRO A 714 -13.88 36.49 30.78
N THR A 715 -14.70 37.34 30.18
CA THR A 715 -14.67 37.65 28.75
C THR A 715 -13.60 38.71 28.46
N PRO A 716 -12.62 38.49 27.57
CA PRO A 716 -11.56 39.46 27.30
C PRO A 716 -12.10 40.68 26.55
N THR A 717 -11.96 41.88 27.13
CA THR A 717 -12.58 43.13 26.64
C THR A 717 -11.62 44.11 25.94
N ARG A 718 -10.30 43.89 25.97
CA ARG A 718 -9.33 44.70 25.22
C ARG A 718 -8.11 43.89 24.79
N SER A 719 -7.87 43.81 23.49
CA SER A 719 -6.67 43.21 22.89
C SER A 719 -5.89 44.27 22.13
N SER A 720 -4.58 44.36 22.37
CA SER A 720 -3.68 45.25 21.63
C SER A 720 -2.60 44.42 20.95
N GLN A 721 -2.50 44.55 19.62
CA GLN A 721 -1.44 43.93 18.83
C GLN A 721 -0.10 44.59 19.19
N LEU A 722 0.84 43.81 19.72
CA LEU A 722 2.16 44.26 20.15
C LEU A 722 3.16 44.28 18.99
N SER A 723 3.16 43.23 18.18
CA SER A 723 4.11 43.08 17.08
C SER A 723 3.55 42.19 15.97
N GLN A 724 3.96 42.47 14.74
CA GLN A 724 3.71 41.63 13.57
C GLN A 724 5.03 41.35 12.88
N ILE A 725 5.36 40.08 12.71
CA ILE A 725 6.57 39.63 12.02
C ILE A 725 6.13 38.79 10.84
N SER A 726 6.73 39.03 9.68
CA SER A 726 6.54 38.19 8.50
C SER A 726 7.88 37.66 8.02
N GLY A 727 7.87 36.46 7.44
CA GLY A 727 9.08 35.82 6.95
C GLY A 727 8.78 34.59 6.11
N THR A 728 9.83 33.84 5.80
CA THR A 728 9.73 32.53 5.18
C THR A 728 10.02 31.45 6.21
N ALA A 729 9.29 30.35 6.11
CA ALA A 729 9.43 29.20 6.97
C ALA A 729 9.53 27.94 6.12
N THR A 730 10.46 27.05 6.42
CA THR A 730 10.64 25.81 5.65
C THR A 730 10.68 24.60 6.57
N PHE A 731 9.88 23.58 6.27
CA PHE A 731 9.86 22.30 6.96
C PHE A 731 10.60 21.25 6.12
N HIS A 732 11.80 20.90 6.54
CA HIS A 732 12.66 19.93 5.87
C HIS A 732 12.48 18.53 6.47
N PRO A 733 12.00 17.54 5.70
CA PRO A 733 11.87 16.16 6.17
C PRO A 733 13.23 15.61 6.52
N ARG A 734 13.34 14.96 7.67
CA ARG A 734 14.48 14.11 7.96
C ARG A 734 14.05 12.89 8.72
N ARG A 735 14.89 11.86 8.71
CA ARG A 735 14.65 10.70 9.54
C ARG A 735 14.56 11.12 11.01
N THR A 736 13.68 10.44 11.73
CA THR A 736 13.48 10.70 13.14
C THR A 736 14.78 10.47 13.90
N SER A 737 15.12 11.42 14.76
CA SER A 737 16.32 11.32 15.62
C SER A 737 16.11 10.37 16.80
N SER A 738 14.91 9.81 16.94
CA SER A 738 14.51 8.88 17.99
C SER A 738 13.42 7.95 17.47
N ILE A 739 13.51 6.66 17.84
CA ILE A 739 12.58 5.59 17.43
C ILE A 739 11.14 5.78 17.93
N TRP A 740 10.93 6.69 18.89
CA TRP A 740 9.62 6.98 19.49
C TRP A 740 8.73 7.91 18.65
N TYR A 741 9.22 8.40 17.52
CA TYR A 741 8.52 9.33 16.66
C TYR A 741 8.35 8.74 15.28
N GLU A 742 7.21 9.04 14.67
CA GLU A 742 6.87 8.53 13.34
C GLU A 742 7.51 9.38 12.25
N LYS A 743 7.47 10.71 12.40
CA LYS A 743 8.05 11.66 11.45
C LYS A 743 8.70 12.82 12.14
N GLU A 744 9.66 13.45 11.45
CA GLU A 744 10.41 14.58 11.96
C GLU A 744 10.69 15.61 10.85
N TYR A 745 10.53 16.89 11.19
CA TYR A 745 11.00 18.00 10.36
C TYR A 745 12.05 18.81 11.12
N VAL A 746 13.06 19.26 10.40
CA VAL A 746 13.82 20.46 10.76
C VAL A 746 13.07 21.65 10.19
N TYR A 747 12.63 22.53 11.07
CA TYR A 747 11.92 23.74 10.72
C TYR A 747 12.86 24.94 10.83
N GLU A 748 12.88 25.78 9.80
CA GLU A 748 13.72 26.97 9.76
C GLU A 748 12.91 28.21 9.39
N GLU A 749 13.00 29.26 10.20
CA GLU A 749 12.44 30.59 9.93
C GLU A 749 13.54 31.53 9.47
N LEU A 750 13.26 32.30 8.42
CA LEU A 750 14.08 33.42 7.99
C LEU A 750 13.20 34.66 7.95
N TYR A 751 13.61 35.71 8.66
CA TYR A 751 12.93 37.01 8.62
C TYR A 751 13.95 38.15 8.70
N THR A 752 13.57 39.28 8.12
CA THR A 752 14.32 40.54 8.22
C THR A 752 13.83 41.32 9.44
N ASN A 753 14.77 41.72 10.30
CA ASN A 753 14.46 42.43 11.52
C ASN A 753 14.40 43.94 11.20
N ASN A 754 13.20 44.47 10.97
CA ASN A 754 13.01 45.91 10.69
C ASN A 754 12.82 46.76 11.96
N ASP A 755 13.17 46.26 13.15
CA ASP A 755 13.03 47.01 14.39
C ASP A 755 14.06 48.15 14.46
N THR A 756 13.63 49.34 14.05
CA THR A 756 14.30 50.63 14.30
C THR A 756 13.99 51.22 15.68
N ASN A 757 13.25 50.51 16.54
CA ASN A 757 12.81 51.02 17.86
C ASN A 757 13.44 50.28 19.06
N THR A 758 14.77 50.25 19.13
CA THR A 758 15.47 50.04 20.41
C THR A 758 16.57 51.10 20.58
N GLU A 759 16.15 52.32 20.91
CA GLU A 759 17.02 53.18 21.72
C GLU A 759 17.08 52.59 23.13
N ASN A 760 18.13 51.82 23.42
CA ASN A 760 18.82 51.85 24.72
C ASN A 760 20.16 51.11 24.68
N ASN A 761 21.22 51.92 24.58
CA ASN A 761 22.56 51.78 25.15
C ASN A 761 23.15 50.36 25.36
N HIS A 762 23.81 49.84 24.32
CA HIS A 762 25.25 49.51 24.40
C HIS A 762 25.87 49.39 23.00
N LYS A 763 26.81 50.30 22.70
CA LYS A 763 27.62 50.30 21.48
C LYS A 763 28.39 48.98 21.37
N THR A 764 27.98 48.12 20.46
CA THR A 764 28.86 47.12 19.86
C THR A 764 28.92 47.41 18.38
N ILE A 765 30.08 47.90 17.91
CA ILE A 765 30.35 48.22 16.51
C ILE A 765 30.34 46.89 15.74
N VAL A 766 29.35 46.67 14.87
CA VAL A 766 29.38 45.62 13.84
C VAL A 766 28.76 46.17 12.56
N ASN A 767 29.45 45.89 11.44
CA ASN A 767 29.22 46.43 10.10
C ASN A 767 27.83 46.17 9.51
N ASP A 768 27.47 47.09 8.61
CA ASP A 768 26.28 47.19 7.77
C ASP A 768 26.12 45.98 6.83
N GLY A 769 24.92 45.42 6.83
CA GLY A 769 24.51 44.21 6.09
C GLY A 769 23.29 43.58 6.76
N ASP A 770 22.15 43.59 6.08
CA ASP A 770 20.85 43.06 6.54
C ASP A 770 21.00 41.80 7.44
N LYS A 771 20.76 41.94 8.74
CA LYS A 771 20.79 40.80 9.68
C LYS A 771 19.54 39.94 9.48
N LEU A 772 19.57 39.07 8.48
CA LEU A 772 18.65 37.96 8.33
C LEU A 772 18.72 37.10 9.60
N THR A 773 17.65 37.10 10.39
CA THR A 773 17.61 36.31 11.63
C THR A 773 17.06 34.92 11.30
N ARG A 774 17.81 33.88 11.67
CA ARG A 774 17.41 32.47 11.49
C ARG A 774 16.98 31.88 12.82
N LYS A 775 15.81 31.22 12.86
CA LYS A 775 15.37 30.41 14.00
C LYS A 775 15.12 28.97 13.56
N ARG A 776 15.47 28.00 14.40
CA ARG A 776 15.33 26.58 14.11
C ARG A 776 14.58 25.84 15.21
N TYR A 777 13.71 24.94 14.75
CA TYR A 777 12.90 24.10 15.60
C TYR A 777 12.89 22.68 15.05
N ILE A 778 12.65 21.70 15.92
CA ILE A 778 12.34 20.34 15.50
C ILE A 778 10.85 20.11 15.71
N TYR A 779 10.18 19.57 14.70
CA TYR A 779 8.79 19.13 14.79
C TYR A 779 8.77 17.61 14.70
N ARG A 780 8.05 16.93 15.59
CA ARG A 780 7.91 15.47 15.53
C ARG A 780 6.47 15.03 15.69
N LEU A 781 6.06 14.05 14.90
CA LEU A 781 4.77 13.40 15.03
C LEU A 781 4.90 12.17 15.92
N THR A 782 3.95 12.02 16.85
CA THR A 782 3.89 10.88 17.78
C THR A 782 2.97 9.78 17.26
N GLU A 783 3.45 8.54 17.28
CA GLU A 783 2.68 7.32 17.03
C GLU A 783 3.08 6.25 18.06
N GLY A 784 2.10 5.66 18.75
CA GLY A 784 2.30 4.64 19.77
C GLY A 784 1.74 5.05 21.14
N THR A 785 1.12 4.10 21.85
CA THR A 785 0.32 4.34 23.06
C THR A 785 1.13 4.55 24.35
N TRP A 786 2.48 4.54 24.31
CA TRP A 786 3.34 5.00 25.43
C TRP A 786 2.90 6.37 25.95
N SER A 787 2.42 7.19 25.01
CA SER A 787 1.69 8.39 25.28
C SER A 787 0.24 8.10 24.88
N LYS A 788 -0.74 8.36 25.74
CA LYS A 788 -2.18 8.40 25.38
C LYS A 788 -2.50 9.55 24.39
N LYS A 789 -1.57 9.83 23.46
CA LYS A 789 -1.33 11.10 22.77
C LYS A 789 -0.98 10.87 21.29
N ASN A 790 -1.47 9.77 20.69
CA ASN A 790 -1.32 9.49 19.25
C ASN A 790 -1.73 10.70 18.39
N GLY A 791 -0.95 10.98 17.35
CA GLY A 791 -1.25 12.08 16.43
C GLY A 791 -0.91 13.47 16.95
N GLN A 792 -0.25 13.60 18.11
CA GLN A 792 0.25 14.88 18.59
C GLN A 792 1.53 15.30 17.88
N ILE A 793 1.65 16.60 17.64
CA ILE A 793 2.82 17.24 17.05
C ILE A 793 3.59 17.93 18.16
N LEU A 794 4.81 17.48 18.41
CA LEU A 794 5.69 18.04 19.42
C LEU A 794 6.70 18.97 18.76
N ILE A 795 7.03 20.07 19.45
CA ILE A 795 7.87 21.16 18.93
C ILE A 795 8.95 21.49 19.95
N TRP A 796 10.21 21.45 19.52
CA TRP A 796 11.39 21.77 20.31
C TRP A 796 12.11 22.97 19.70
N ASN A 797 12.47 23.95 20.53
CA ASN A 797 13.28 25.08 20.09
C ASN A 797 14.76 24.74 20.26
N VAL A 798 15.53 24.78 19.19
CA VAL A 798 16.94 24.36 19.20
C VAL A 798 17.88 25.52 19.57
N ASP A 799 17.41 26.78 19.48
CA ASP A 799 18.24 27.97 19.63
C ASP A 799 18.11 28.67 21.01
N ILE A 800 17.14 28.29 21.86
CA ILE A 800 16.89 28.95 23.16
C ILE A 800 17.66 28.30 24.34
N ASP A 801 17.88 26.98 24.34
CA ASP A 801 18.67 26.30 25.39
C ASP A 801 19.25 24.97 24.88
N PRO A 802 20.49 24.94 24.36
CA PRO A 802 21.09 23.72 23.83
C PRO A 802 21.29 22.61 24.88
N PHE A 803 21.22 22.91 26.19
CA PHE A 803 21.39 21.93 27.26
C PHE A 803 20.07 21.24 27.67
N HIS A 804 18.91 21.88 27.43
CA HIS A 804 17.59 21.35 27.80
C HIS A 804 16.60 21.23 26.64
N ALA A 805 16.92 21.71 25.43
CA ALA A 805 16.07 21.64 24.24
C ALA A 805 15.69 20.20 23.84
N GLY A 806 16.49 19.19 24.22
CA GLY A 806 16.12 17.78 24.02
C GLY A 806 15.06 17.26 25.01
N LYS A 807 14.86 17.95 26.14
CA LYS A 807 14.04 17.50 27.28
C LYS A 807 12.63 18.10 27.31
N PHE A 808 12.46 19.35 26.86
CA PHE A 808 11.19 20.09 26.97
C PHE A 808 10.51 20.34 25.61
N SER A 809 9.23 19.97 25.48
CA SER A 809 8.41 20.23 24.29
C SER A 809 7.18 21.09 24.62
N HIS A 810 6.81 22.03 23.76
CA HIS A 810 5.58 22.83 23.93
C HIS A 810 4.31 22.03 23.60
N GLY A 811 4.38 21.10 22.64
CA GLY A 811 3.28 20.19 22.27
C GLY A 811 2.06 20.88 21.65
N MET A 812 1.51 20.30 20.58
CA MET A 812 0.30 20.76 19.93
C MET A 812 -0.73 19.62 19.87
N PHE A 813 -1.90 19.88 20.45
CA PHE A 813 -3.05 18.98 20.43
C PHE A 813 -3.97 19.40 19.29
N VAL A 814 -4.23 18.47 18.38
CA VAL A 814 -5.09 18.70 17.21
C VAL A 814 -6.51 18.25 17.55
N GLY A 815 -7.49 19.13 17.35
CA GLY A 815 -8.92 18.83 17.50
C GLY A 815 -9.51 18.12 16.27
N LEU A 816 -10.84 17.97 16.27
CA LEU A 816 -11.57 17.41 15.12
C LEU A 816 -11.58 18.42 13.95
N ALA A 817 -11.63 17.90 12.72
CA ALA A 817 -11.80 18.74 11.53
C ALA A 817 -13.27 19.06 11.31
N GLU A 818 -13.58 20.34 11.25
CA GLU A 818 -14.90 20.85 10.85
C GLU A 818 -14.85 21.17 9.35
N LYS A 819 -15.76 20.58 8.58
CA LYS A 819 -15.94 20.96 7.17
C LYS A 819 -16.71 22.29 7.13
N VAL A 820 -16.08 23.32 6.57
CA VAL A 820 -16.67 24.63 6.34
C VAL A 820 -16.96 24.78 4.85
N LEU A 821 -18.23 24.98 4.52
CA LEU A 821 -18.67 25.33 3.18
C LEU A 821 -18.43 26.84 3.00
N THR A 822 -17.53 27.21 2.10
CA THR A 822 -17.38 28.60 1.67
C THR A 822 -18.38 28.88 0.55
N PRO A 823 -19.22 29.92 0.64
CA PRO A 823 -20.04 30.35 -0.48
C PRO A 823 -19.15 30.68 -1.67
N ALA A 824 -19.53 30.26 -2.89
CA ALA A 824 -18.88 30.72 -4.10
C ALA A 824 -19.08 32.24 -4.21
N ASP A 825 -18.00 33.01 -4.06
CA ASP A 825 -18.03 34.44 -4.35
C ASP A 825 -18.01 34.62 -5.89
N GLY A 826 -19.16 35.00 -6.46
CA GLY A 826 -19.29 35.41 -7.87
C GLY A 826 -19.86 34.35 -8.81
N ASP A 827 -20.53 34.82 -9.87
CA ASP A 827 -21.37 34.11 -10.86
C ASP A 827 -20.67 33.03 -11.73
N ASP A 828 -19.67 32.32 -11.21
CA ASP A 828 -19.11 31.13 -11.86
C ASP A 828 -19.78 29.87 -11.26
N GLU A 829 -20.57 29.16 -12.07
CA GLU A 829 -21.06 27.81 -11.77
C GLU A 829 -19.88 26.81 -11.74
N GLY A 830 -19.05 26.88 -10.69
CA GLY A 830 -17.88 26.03 -10.50
C GLY A 830 -17.70 25.64 -9.04
N MET A 831 -17.93 24.36 -8.74
CA MET A 831 -17.69 23.62 -7.47
C MET A 831 -17.46 24.44 -6.19
N GLU A 832 -18.38 24.32 -5.21
CA GLU A 832 -18.15 24.71 -3.82
C GLU A 832 -16.79 24.20 -3.31
N GLU A 833 -15.81 25.09 -3.12
CA GLU A 833 -14.58 24.73 -2.42
C GLU A 833 -14.92 24.47 -0.94
N SER A 834 -14.75 23.22 -0.51
CA SER A 834 -14.88 22.87 0.91
C SER A 834 -13.52 23.05 1.60
N ARG A 835 -13.49 23.86 2.65
CA ARG A 835 -12.30 24.06 3.49
C ARG A 835 -12.47 23.30 4.79
N TYR A 836 -11.43 22.61 5.24
CA TYR A 836 -11.43 21.98 6.55
C TYR A 836 -10.73 22.89 7.56
N VAL A 837 -11.42 23.20 8.65
CA VAL A 837 -10.85 23.96 9.76
C VAL A 837 -10.56 22.99 10.89
N VAL A 838 -9.29 22.94 11.29
CA VAL A 838 -8.86 22.17 12.46
C VAL A 838 -8.40 23.13 13.53
N ARG A 839 -9.02 23.04 14.71
CA ARG A 839 -8.59 23.83 15.87
C ARG A 839 -7.51 23.06 16.60
N ALA A 840 -6.39 23.71 16.88
CA ALA A 840 -5.31 23.15 17.68
C ALA A 840 -5.14 23.94 18.98
N ALA A 841 -4.88 23.24 20.08
CA ALA A 841 -4.56 23.82 21.38
C ALA A 841 -3.07 23.61 21.68
N ALA A 842 -2.38 24.68 22.11
CA ALA A 842 -1.01 24.59 22.59
C ALA A 842 -0.99 23.95 23.99
N GLY A 843 -0.05 23.04 24.25
CA GLY A 843 0.32 22.70 25.61
C GLY A 843 1.00 23.92 26.23
N ALA A 844 0.28 24.69 27.05
CA ALA A 844 0.78 25.98 27.55
C ALA A 844 2.01 25.86 28.48
N ILE A 845 2.45 24.65 28.84
CA ILE A 845 3.55 24.41 29.78
C ILE A 845 4.59 23.52 29.10
N PRO A 846 5.84 24.01 28.89
CA PRO A 846 6.96 23.16 28.53
C PRO A 846 7.09 22.01 29.55
N MET A 847 6.94 20.76 29.09
CA MET A 847 7.00 19.58 29.96
C MET A 847 8.29 18.79 29.73
N ASP A 848 8.92 18.33 30.82
CA ASP A 848 10.07 17.41 30.81
C ASP A 848 9.59 16.01 30.39
N ARG A 849 9.88 15.63 29.15
CA ARG A 849 9.39 14.36 28.56
C ARG A 849 10.26 13.16 28.93
N GLU A 850 11.46 13.35 29.50
CA GLU A 850 12.28 12.23 29.98
C GLU A 850 11.76 11.69 31.32
N LYS A 851 11.13 12.53 32.15
CA LYS A 851 10.53 12.15 33.44
C LYS A 851 9.15 11.47 33.33
N GLU A 852 8.45 11.60 32.20
CA GLU A 852 7.22 10.83 31.91
C GLU A 852 7.50 9.32 31.70
N ARG A 853 8.77 8.88 31.66
CA ARG A 853 9.15 7.47 31.42
C ARG A 853 8.85 6.52 32.58
N ASP A 854 8.55 7.03 33.76
CA ASP A 854 8.26 6.22 34.95
C ASP A 854 6.85 6.59 35.45
N PRO A 855 5.80 5.80 35.14
CA PRO A 855 4.44 6.13 35.53
C PRO A 855 4.26 5.86 37.02
N LYS A 856 4.75 6.76 37.88
CA LYS A 856 4.19 6.89 39.22
C LYS A 856 2.91 7.71 39.10
N TYR A 857 1.81 6.99 39.17
CA TYR A 857 0.49 7.53 39.41
C TYR A 857 0.54 8.42 40.66
N GLU A 858 0.36 9.72 40.47
CA GLU A 858 -0.42 10.52 41.41
C GLU A 858 -1.59 11.08 40.61
N GLU A 859 -2.79 10.58 40.90
CA GLU A 859 -4.03 11.31 40.63
C GLU A 859 -4.02 12.57 41.49
N ASN A 860 -3.31 13.60 41.03
CA ASN A 860 -3.61 14.96 41.44
C ASN A 860 -4.54 15.52 40.37
N VAL A 861 -5.85 15.41 40.63
CA VAL A 861 -6.83 16.36 40.08
C VAL A 861 -6.48 17.71 40.70
N VAL A 862 -5.51 18.41 40.10
CA VAL A 862 -5.39 19.84 40.32
C VAL A 862 -6.36 20.48 39.35
N GLY A 863 -7.55 20.81 39.86
CA GLY A 863 -8.30 21.92 39.32
C GLY A 863 -7.43 23.16 39.42
N GLY A 864 -6.82 23.54 38.30
CA GLY A 864 -6.03 24.76 38.20
C GLY A 864 -6.92 25.91 37.76
N ASP A 865 -7.62 26.52 38.70
CA ASP A 865 -7.92 27.95 38.60
C ASP A 865 -6.57 28.68 38.66
N GLY A 866 -6.19 29.28 37.54
CA GLY A 866 -4.92 29.97 37.37
C GLY A 866 -5.00 31.00 36.25
N VAL A 867 -5.94 31.94 36.38
CA VAL A 867 -5.88 33.21 35.63
C VAL A 867 -5.47 34.29 36.62
N GLU A 868 -4.18 34.35 36.91
CA GLU A 868 -3.53 35.57 37.39
C GLU A 868 -2.43 35.95 36.40
N GLY A 869 -2.61 37.11 35.76
CA GLY A 869 -1.63 37.74 34.86
C GLY A 869 -2.07 37.79 33.40
N GLY A 870 -2.08 38.98 32.81
CA GLY A 870 -2.33 39.17 31.38
C GLY A 870 -1.40 38.32 30.51
N GLY A 871 -1.96 37.70 29.48
CA GLY A 871 -1.25 36.74 28.63
C GLY A 871 -0.91 37.29 27.25
N LEU A 872 0.25 36.91 26.72
CA LEU A 872 0.63 37.10 25.32
C LEU A 872 0.07 35.95 24.49
N ILE A 873 -0.83 36.24 23.53
CA ILE A 873 -1.27 35.26 22.53
C ILE A 873 -0.45 35.47 21.26
N THR A 874 0.19 34.41 20.77
CA THR A 874 0.85 34.41 19.46
C THR A 874 -0.01 33.65 18.46
N ARG A 875 -0.39 34.31 17.36
CA ARG A 875 -1.06 33.69 16.21
C ARG A 875 -0.10 33.69 15.03
N THR A 876 0.25 32.51 14.52
CA THR A 876 1.03 32.38 13.27
C THR A 876 0.12 31.87 12.16
N VAL A 877 0.11 32.54 11.02
CA VAL A 877 -0.62 32.15 9.81
C VAL A 877 0.39 31.81 8.74
N TYR A 878 0.38 30.56 8.28
CA TYR A 878 1.19 30.10 7.16
C TYR A 878 0.38 30.17 5.86
N ARG A 879 1.02 30.60 4.77
CA ARG A 879 0.48 30.61 3.40
C ARG A 879 1.51 29.99 2.46
N ARG A 880 1.07 29.00 1.71
CA ARG A 880 1.91 28.23 0.79
C ARG A 880 2.07 28.94 -0.54
#